data_AF-A0AA39NDY8-F1
#
_entry.id   AF-A0AA39NDY8-F1
#
_cell.length_a   1.000
_cell.length_b   1.000
_cell.length_c   1.000
_cell.angle_alpha   90.00
_cell.angle_beta   90.00
_cell.angle_gamma   90.00
#
_symmetry.space_group_name_H-M   'P 1'
#
loop_
_entity.id
_entity.type
_entity.pdbx_description
1 polymer ?
#
loop_
_entity_poly.entity_id
_entity_poly.type
_entity_poly.pdbx_seq_one_letter_code
_entity_poly.pdbx_strand_id
1 'polypeptide(L)'
;MGSHWLSDSLRHQTGHLHVATLQASRGQPHLPDDRISIPVVMVEAMDDSAIVTTSLPTCLSSITMSERFQSAYGGETNWPKSAAFLRNVPNPPSHLQVTSVHPAQPDILVLHDLSVSTSHIEFLRLSINDPSAQYHKLKGLISSFDFPSLQNFRLPLPALRRVLSQCLVSKLRPHLAYQPITETDAVHLDHLITAKVHEYFSFPFHFNSTLLSLPLSLHGFDFPSISRLNRVAAVNGLLRDLNHHIGTFRDMARITLVDWTCQLNHCVFPLHGASLNTSFMRQQSGLPFQWRLAHDTMRQNGLSIRNTDLSFLFYGDVSLRHLNRTLHTRLSLPPQFITNLANAGLTHLFDIASFTLDPAKHDVVQLQPHPNVHFQNATTRAQEQWLQTSQWLSDLTLMDLCLDLEPLWFLGLPPRLRMQQAQDLINAYYAVSPHAPFPTSIPPGIFASDASMLPAAPSFRHQRSVTFSSISHSSALAMNLDCFRTSAWVYHGETYGLIASTIHQYNLPSPPSHLPSSPTLYTDHLNSSRIVSSALHLPPLPHQWSSLPGHRLASGSQHLQIRPPPAPLPTFFMDSFMLYSPNDGYIETSISSYLPSVLTSAAYSSPDFRPAMTMLLPFHDQHTPPEHPYLRASSAYSALVQLYARSDQLDTTYARFRRFGNVSPMCISGCDALETVHHVFVSCPVYRSFRQHATQTLITETSRILDSAEVPLLICRSFLQVVRCLFEDGPVWPQSLSRFYLGLTPPLPALTGLPGAKTSRLLVRIAHTWHTSCIRLAGRIWAEYKRRVRPAPSKKNNNAVAIDLPSFLSPILSS
;
A
#
# COMPACT_ATOMS: atom_id res chain seq x y z
N MET A 1 5.02 -6.78 32.89
CA MET A 1 4.94 -7.69 34.07
C MET A 1 3.89 -7.21 35.06
N GLY A 2 3.79 -5.90 35.32
CA GLY A 2 2.73 -5.34 36.17
C GLY A 2 1.32 -5.61 35.67
N SER A 3 1.08 -5.59 34.35
CA SER A 3 -0.23 -5.93 33.75
C SER A 3 -0.71 -7.34 34.11
N HIS A 4 0.16 -8.35 34.00
CA HIS A 4 -0.15 -9.73 34.37
C HIS A 4 -0.41 -9.88 35.86
N TRP A 5 0.44 -9.28 36.70
CA TRP A 5 0.27 -9.33 38.15
C TRP A 5 -1.03 -8.67 38.61
N LEU A 6 -1.39 -7.50 38.04
CA LEU A 6 -2.67 -6.85 38.30
C LEU A 6 -3.83 -7.73 37.82
N SER A 7 -3.75 -8.30 36.62
CA SER A 7 -4.78 -9.18 36.07
C SER A 7 -5.03 -10.40 36.95
N ASP A 8 -3.98 -11.02 37.50
CA ASP A 8 -4.09 -12.19 38.38
C ASP A 8 -4.65 -11.79 39.75
N SER A 9 -4.13 -10.69 40.32
CA SER A 9 -4.54 -10.20 41.65
C SER A 9 -5.99 -9.72 41.68
N LEU A 10 -6.49 -9.26 40.54
CA LEU A 10 -7.81 -8.67 40.40
C LEU A 10 -8.83 -9.60 39.74
N ARG A 11 -8.46 -10.86 39.45
CA ARG A 11 -9.28 -11.83 38.71
C ARG A 11 -10.69 -12.05 39.29
N HIS A 12 -10.85 -11.86 40.60
CA HIS A 12 -12.11 -12.05 41.31
C HIS A 12 -12.81 -10.73 41.71
N GLN A 13 -12.20 -9.58 41.41
CA GLN A 13 -12.79 -8.28 41.72
C GLN A 13 -13.73 -7.83 40.60
N THR A 14 -14.86 -7.25 40.98
CA THR A 14 -15.78 -6.58 40.05
C THR A 14 -15.30 -5.16 39.77
N GLY A 15 -15.60 -4.64 38.57
CA GLY A 15 -15.29 -3.24 38.22
C GLY A 15 -14.14 -3.06 37.22
N HIS A 16 -13.69 -4.14 36.57
CA HIS A 16 -12.81 -4.07 35.40
C HIS A 16 -13.63 -3.85 34.12
N LEU A 17 -13.02 -3.18 33.15
CA LEU A 17 -13.64 -3.02 31.84
C LEU A 17 -13.59 -4.35 31.09
N HIS A 18 -14.75 -4.92 30.80
CA HIS A 18 -14.87 -6.05 29.90
C HIS A 18 -15.37 -5.56 28.55
N VAL A 19 -14.63 -5.90 27.50
CA VAL A 19 -14.98 -5.56 26.12
C VAL A 19 -15.40 -6.83 25.39
N ALA A 20 -16.61 -6.83 24.87
CA ALA A 20 -17.21 -7.88 24.06
C ALA A 20 -18.15 -7.21 23.06
N THR A 21 -18.58 -7.94 22.03
CA THR A 21 -19.52 -7.42 21.04
C THR A 21 -20.90 -7.16 21.67
N LEU A 22 -21.69 -6.29 21.05
CA LEU A 22 -23.05 -6.03 21.51
C LEU A 22 -23.92 -7.30 21.42
N GLN A 23 -23.72 -8.13 20.39
CA GLN A 23 -24.49 -9.36 20.22
C GLN A 23 -24.13 -10.42 21.28
N ALA A 24 -22.86 -10.51 21.67
CA ALA A 24 -22.43 -11.34 22.79
C ALA A 24 -23.09 -10.91 24.10
N SER A 25 -23.11 -9.60 24.38
CA SER A 25 -23.73 -9.05 25.60
C SER A 25 -25.23 -9.34 25.71
N ARG A 26 -25.89 -9.57 24.57
CA ARG A 26 -27.31 -9.93 24.47
C ARG A 26 -27.56 -11.43 24.49
N GLY A 27 -26.51 -12.26 24.54
CA GLY A 27 -26.62 -13.71 24.41
C GLY A 27 -27.09 -14.18 23.04
N GLN A 28 -26.87 -13.39 21.98
CA GLN A 28 -27.30 -13.68 20.62
C GLN A 28 -26.12 -13.62 19.63
N PRO A 29 -25.09 -14.48 19.79
CA PRO A 29 -23.92 -14.45 18.91
C PRO A 29 -24.34 -14.69 17.46
N HIS A 30 -23.82 -13.86 16.57
CA HIS A 30 -24.06 -13.93 15.13
C HIS A 30 -22.91 -14.63 14.40
N LEU A 31 -21.68 -14.34 14.80
CA LEU A 31 -20.42 -14.82 14.25
C LEU A 31 -19.56 -15.47 15.36
N PRO A 32 -18.57 -16.32 15.02
CA PRO A 32 -17.71 -16.95 16.02
C PRO A 32 -16.95 -15.95 16.89
N ASP A 33 -16.53 -14.84 16.28
CA ASP A 33 -15.80 -13.76 16.95
C ASP A 33 -16.66 -13.03 18.02
N ASP A 34 -18.00 -13.22 18.05
CA ASP A 34 -18.85 -12.76 19.17
C ASP A 34 -18.51 -13.48 20.49
N ARG A 35 -17.80 -14.61 20.47
CA ARG A 35 -17.36 -15.30 21.69
C ARG A 35 -16.13 -14.67 22.33
N ILE A 36 -15.48 -13.73 21.64
CA ILE A 36 -14.29 -13.04 22.13
C ILE A 36 -14.70 -12.05 23.23
N SER A 37 -13.99 -12.10 24.35
CA SER A 37 -14.16 -11.16 25.45
C SER A 37 -12.79 -10.80 26.03
N ILE A 38 -12.55 -9.50 26.24
CA ILE A 38 -11.27 -8.97 26.69
C ILE A 38 -11.47 -8.26 28.02
N PRO A 39 -10.86 -8.77 29.12
CA PRO A 39 -10.71 -8.00 30.34
C PRO A 39 -9.58 -6.98 30.16
N VAL A 40 -9.91 -5.69 30.20
CA VAL A 40 -8.94 -4.59 30.13
C VAL A 40 -8.65 -4.11 31.55
N VAL A 41 -7.46 -4.44 32.04
CA VAL A 41 -6.99 -4.03 33.38
C VAL A 41 -5.97 -2.91 33.28
N MET A 42 -4.99 -3.06 32.39
CA MET A 42 -3.93 -2.08 32.17
C MET A 42 -3.45 -2.11 30.71
N VAL A 43 -3.14 -0.94 30.17
CA VAL A 43 -2.44 -0.75 28.89
C VAL A 43 -1.07 -0.17 29.20
N GLU A 44 0.00 -0.76 28.66
CA GLU A 44 1.38 -0.40 28.99
C GLU A 44 2.19 -0.22 27.71
N ALA A 45 2.97 0.86 27.65
CA ALA A 45 3.89 1.17 26.57
C ALA A 45 5.14 1.83 27.15
N MET A 46 6.20 1.03 27.35
CA MET A 46 7.41 1.43 28.08
C MET A 46 7.09 1.86 29.52
N ASP A 47 7.33 3.13 29.88
CA ASP A 47 7.04 3.73 31.18
C ASP A 47 5.62 4.31 31.27
N ASP A 48 4.97 4.55 30.14
CA ASP A 48 3.59 5.04 30.10
C ASP A 48 2.62 3.88 30.33
N SER A 49 1.86 3.93 31.43
CA SER A 49 0.83 2.94 31.76
C SER A 49 -0.52 3.61 32.03
N ALA A 50 -1.59 2.94 31.64
CA ALA A 50 -2.97 3.37 31.84
C ALA A 50 -3.78 2.24 32.47
N ILE A 51 -4.28 2.47 33.68
CA ILE A 51 -5.18 1.55 34.38
C ILE A 51 -6.62 1.90 34.00
N VAL A 52 -7.40 0.90 33.59
CA VAL A 52 -8.78 1.09 33.11
C VAL A 52 -9.75 0.34 34.00
N THR A 53 -10.70 1.06 34.59
CA THR A 53 -11.72 0.50 35.48
C THR A 53 -13.06 1.17 35.25
N THR A 54 -14.14 0.50 35.69
CA THR A 54 -15.51 1.02 35.59
C THR A 54 -16.03 1.57 36.93
N SER A 55 -15.25 1.46 38.00
CA SER A 55 -15.61 1.96 39.33
C SER A 55 -14.41 2.61 40.03
N LEU A 56 -14.66 3.69 40.76
CA LEU A 56 -13.62 4.39 41.51
C LEU A 56 -12.93 3.53 42.58
N PRO A 57 -13.64 2.73 43.41
CA PRO A 57 -13.00 1.85 44.38
C PRO A 57 -12.02 0.86 43.73
N THR A 58 -12.40 0.24 42.61
CA THR A 58 -11.53 -0.65 41.84
C THR A 58 -10.32 0.10 41.28
N CYS A 59 -10.51 1.34 40.80
CA CYS A 59 -9.42 2.20 40.33
C CYS A 59 -8.38 2.45 41.42
N LEU A 60 -8.82 2.90 42.60
CA LEU A 60 -7.94 3.22 43.72
C LEU A 60 -7.18 1.97 44.20
N SER A 61 -7.89 0.83 44.33
CA SER A 61 -7.25 -0.45 44.68
C SER A 61 -6.20 -0.87 43.64
N SER A 62 -6.52 -0.73 42.34
CA SER A 62 -5.61 -1.09 41.25
C SER A 62 -4.37 -0.20 41.23
N ILE A 63 -4.52 1.10 41.50
CA ILE A 63 -3.40 2.04 41.63
C ILE A 63 -2.49 1.62 42.78
N THR A 64 -3.03 1.45 44.00
CA THR A 64 -2.22 1.07 45.16
C THR A 64 -1.51 -0.28 44.95
N MET A 65 -2.18 -1.25 44.31
CA MET A 65 -1.56 -2.51 43.93
C MET A 65 -0.41 -2.31 42.94
N SER A 66 -0.62 -1.54 41.87
CA SER A 66 0.42 -1.22 40.88
C SER A 66 1.64 -0.56 41.53
N GLU A 67 1.41 0.40 42.43
CA GLU A 67 2.48 1.10 43.16
C GLU A 67 3.29 0.15 44.05
N ARG A 68 2.63 -0.78 44.76
CA ARG A 68 3.33 -1.83 45.54
C ARG A 68 4.20 -2.72 44.67
N PHE A 69 3.67 -3.13 43.52
CA PHE A 69 4.43 -3.93 42.57
C PHE A 69 5.66 -3.17 42.08
N GLN A 70 5.51 -1.92 41.62
CA GLN A 70 6.63 -1.12 41.12
C GLN A 70 7.68 -0.84 42.20
N SER A 71 7.25 -0.48 43.41
CA SER A 71 8.13 -0.22 44.56
C SER A 71 8.98 -1.45 44.91
N ALA A 72 8.42 -2.66 44.83
CA ALA A 72 9.17 -3.90 45.07
C ALA A 72 10.35 -4.12 44.09
N TYR A 73 10.32 -3.50 42.92
CA TYR A 73 11.39 -3.52 41.92
C TYR A 73 12.18 -2.20 41.86
N GLY A 74 11.99 -1.29 42.81
CA GLY A 74 12.66 0.00 42.86
C GLY A 74 12.16 1.03 41.84
N GLY A 75 10.95 0.84 41.30
CA GLY A 75 10.29 1.82 40.42
C GLY A 75 9.51 2.86 41.21
N GLU A 76 9.45 4.09 40.68
CA GLU A 76 8.71 5.22 41.26
C GLU A 76 7.85 5.92 40.20
N THR A 77 6.59 6.21 40.55
CA THR A 77 5.66 6.92 39.66
C THR A 77 5.91 8.43 39.66
N ASN A 78 5.99 9.01 38.46
CA ASN A 78 6.07 10.46 38.28
C ASN A 78 4.68 11.11 38.36
N TRP A 79 4.16 11.26 39.59
CA TRP A 79 2.83 11.80 39.88
C TRP A 79 2.49 13.13 39.18
N PRO A 80 3.40 14.11 39.04
CA PRO A 80 3.13 15.33 38.28
C PRO A 80 2.75 15.14 36.80
N LYS A 81 3.15 14.01 36.18
CA LYS A 81 2.78 13.67 34.81
C LYS A 81 1.50 12.82 34.73
N SER A 82 1.04 12.28 35.86
CA SER A 82 -0.12 11.41 35.92
C SER A 82 -1.42 12.23 35.91
N ALA A 83 -2.46 11.67 35.29
CA ALA A 83 -3.78 12.29 35.23
C ALA A 83 -4.87 11.22 35.31
N ALA A 84 -6.06 11.63 35.79
CA ALA A 84 -7.24 10.78 35.83
C ALA A 84 -8.20 11.19 34.71
N PHE A 85 -8.66 10.22 33.91
CA PHE A 85 -9.62 10.46 32.84
C PHE A 85 -10.97 9.86 33.21
N LEU A 86 -12.00 10.72 33.37
CA LEU A 86 -13.35 10.28 33.73
C LEU A 86 -14.29 10.44 32.53
N ARG A 87 -14.95 9.34 32.13
CA ARG A 87 -15.93 9.32 31.04
C ARG A 87 -17.29 8.87 31.55
N ASN A 88 -18.35 9.51 31.04
CA ASN A 88 -19.74 9.20 31.40
C ASN A 88 -20.06 9.31 32.91
N VAL A 89 -19.31 10.17 33.64
CA VAL A 89 -19.55 10.45 35.05
C VAL A 89 -20.32 11.77 35.19
N PRO A 90 -21.47 11.81 35.88
CA PRO A 90 -22.16 13.06 36.18
C PRO A 90 -21.38 13.86 37.21
N ASN A 91 -21.16 15.16 36.97
CA ASN A 91 -20.47 16.09 37.87
C ASN A 91 -19.10 15.58 38.38
N PRO A 92 -18.13 15.32 37.49
CA PRO A 92 -16.81 14.83 37.87
C PRO A 92 -16.04 15.87 38.70
N PRO A 93 -15.30 15.47 39.75
CA PRO A 93 -14.45 16.39 40.49
C PRO A 93 -13.30 16.90 39.61
N SER A 94 -12.76 18.08 39.91
CA SER A 94 -11.59 18.63 39.22
C SER A 94 -10.28 17.93 39.59
N HIS A 95 -10.24 17.33 40.78
CA HIS A 95 -9.07 16.69 41.37
C HIS A 95 -9.47 15.36 42.01
N LEU A 96 -8.59 14.36 41.93
CA LEU A 96 -8.78 13.04 42.51
C LEU A 96 -7.62 12.69 43.45
N GLN A 97 -7.93 12.48 44.73
CA GLN A 97 -6.95 11.98 45.69
C GLN A 97 -6.72 10.47 45.51
N VAL A 98 -5.46 10.08 45.42
CA VAL A 98 -5.03 8.70 45.27
C VAL A 98 -3.96 8.34 46.28
N THR A 99 -3.93 7.07 46.69
CA THR A 99 -2.99 6.56 47.69
C THR A 99 -1.91 5.71 47.03
N SER A 100 -0.65 6.11 47.20
CA SER A 100 0.57 5.40 46.82
C SER A 100 1.29 4.81 48.04
N VAL A 101 2.41 4.14 47.83
CA VAL A 101 3.31 3.59 48.85
C VAL A 101 4.67 4.28 48.82
N HIS A 102 5.30 4.46 49.98
CA HIS A 102 6.62 5.08 50.05
C HIS A 102 7.71 4.12 49.49
N PRO A 103 8.59 4.56 48.57
CA PRO A 103 9.53 3.67 47.87
C PRO A 103 10.48 2.89 48.78
N ALA A 104 10.96 3.53 49.86
CA ALA A 104 11.85 2.90 50.84
C ALA A 104 11.11 2.15 51.97
N GLN A 105 9.81 2.38 52.13
CA GLN A 105 8.99 1.85 53.23
C GLN A 105 7.57 1.56 52.70
N PRO A 106 7.36 0.43 52.01
CA PRO A 106 6.12 0.14 51.28
C PRO A 106 4.85 0.08 52.15
N ASP A 107 5.01 -0.01 53.47
CA ASP A 107 3.92 0.00 54.45
C ASP A 107 3.37 1.40 54.75
N ILE A 108 4.09 2.45 54.36
CA ILE A 108 3.67 3.85 54.53
C ILE A 108 2.89 4.30 53.31
N LEU A 109 1.66 4.75 53.55
CA LEU A 109 0.77 5.30 52.53
C LEU A 109 1.05 6.79 52.31
N VAL A 110 1.16 7.20 51.05
CA VAL A 110 1.36 8.59 50.63
C VAL A 110 0.17 9.04 49.78
N LEU A 111 -0.35 10.24 50.03
CA LEU A 111 -1.45 10.81 49.26
C LEU A 111 -0.91 11.69 48.13
N HIS A 112 -1.46 11.48 46.93
CA HIS A 112 -1.20 12.31 45.76
C HIS A 112 -2.51 12.86 45.20
N ASP A 113 -2.43 14.02 44.55
CA ASP A 113 -3.58 14.68 43.94
C ASP A 113 -3.42 14.66 42.42
N LEU A 114 -4.38 14.03 41.73
CA LEU A 114 -4.39 13.90 40.28
C LEU A 114 -5.35 14.89 39.65
N SER A 115 -4.90 15.58 38.60
CA SER A 115 -5.78 16.38 37.77
C SER A 115 -6.78 15.48 37.01
N VAL A 116 -8.04 15.90 36.97
CA VAL A 116 -9.11 15.16 36.28
C VAL A 116 -9.42 15.82 34.93
N SER A 117 -9.33 15.03 33.86
CA SER A 117 -9.77 15.42 32.51
C SER A 117 -11.00 14.62 32.10
N THR A 118 -11.99 15.31 31.50
CA THR A 118 -13.26 14.71 31.07
C THR A 118 -13.49 14.88 29.57
N SER A 119 -12.80 15.83 28.95
CA SER A 119 -12.97 16.21 27.54
C SER A 119 -12.28 15.22 26.60
N HIS A 120 -11.05 14.82 26.89
CA HIS A 120 -10.21 14.02 26.02
C HIS A 120 -9.33 13.06 26.84
N ILE A 121 -8.89 11.98 26.19
CA ILE A 121 -7.97 10.99 26.77
C ILE A 121 -6.63 11.17 26.07
N GLU A 122 -5.56 11.30 26.85
CA GLU A 122 -4.20 11.37 26.35
C GLU A 122 -3.41 10.12 26.75
N PHE A 123 -2.72 9.54 25.79
CA PHE A 123 -1.78 8.45 26.00
C PHE A 123 -0.63 8.58 25.00
N LEU A 124 0.61 8.31 25.42
CA LEU A 124 1.81 8.51 24.58
C LEU A 124 1.92 9.93 24.00
N ARG A 125 1.46 10.94 24.74
CA ARG A 125 1.38 12.36 24.33
C ARG A 125 0.54 12.59 23.06
N LEU A 126 -0.51 11.79 22.89
CA LEU A 126 -1.48 11.87 21.80
C LEU A 126 -2.89 11.84 22.37
N SER A 127 -3.71 12.79 21.94
CA SER A 127 -5.13 12.80 22.24
C SER A 127 -5.82 11.72 21.39
N ILE A 128 -6.39 10.71 22.04
CA ILE A 128 -6.95 9.52 21.38
C ILE A 128 -8.18 9.89 20.57
N ASN A 129 -8.20 9.47 19.30
CA ASN A 129 -9.32 9.66 18.37
C ASN A 129 -9.71 11.14 18.13
N ASP A 130 -8.77 12.08 18.30
CA ASP A 130 -8.94 13.51 18.03
C ASP A 130 -8.10 13.96 16.81
N PRO A 131 -8.65 13.87 15.58
CA PRO A 131 -7.93 14.30 14.38
C PRO A 131 -7.65 15.81 14.35
N SER A 132 -8.45 16.63 15.04
CA SER A 132 -8.31 18.09 15.03
C SER A 132 -7.10 18.55 15.85
N ALA A 133 -6.96 18.03 17.07
CA ALA A 133 -5.78 18.30 17.91
C ALA A 133 -4.50 17.84 17.21
N GLN A 134 -4.54 16.68 16.57
CA GLN A 134 -3.41 16.15 15.82
C GLN A 134 -3.05 17.02 14.61
N TYR A 135 -4.04 17.53 13.87
CA TYR A 135 -3.80 18.47 12.77
C TYR A 135 -3.09 19.75 13.27
N HIS A 136 -3.51 20.34 14.39
CA HIS A 136 -2.86 21.52 14.93
C HIS A 136 -1.40 21.26 15.33
N LYS A 137 -1.10 20.08 15.90
CA LYS A 137 0.27 19.65 16.21
C LYS A 137 1.12 19.53 14.95
N LEU A 138 0.61 18.88 13.90
CA LEU A 138 1.31 18.72 12.62
C LEU A 138 1.52 20.07 11.92
N LYS A 139 0.51 20.94 11.94
CA LYS A 139 0.60 22.32 11.42
C LYS A 139 1.70 23.10 12.12
N GLY A 140 1.81 22.97 13.45
CA GLY A 140 2.88 23.58 14.24
C GLY A 140 4.28 23.12 13.81
N LEU A 141 4.45 21.81 13.60
CA LEU A 141 5.72 21.23 13.11
C LEU A 141 6.11 21.71 11.71
N ILE A 142 5.15 21.86 10.80
CA ILE A 142 5.40 22.36 9.44
C ILE A 142 5.68 23.86 9.46
N SER A 143 4.97 24.61 10.30
CA SER A 143 5.12 26.07 10.38
C SER A 143 6.47 26.48 10.97
N SER A 144 6.96 25.74 11.98
CA SER A 144 8.27 25.95 12.61
C SER A 144 9.44 25.36 11.83
N PHE A 145 9.16 24.61 10.75
CA PHE A 145 10.19 24.07 9.89
C PHE A 145 10.67 25.14 8.89
N ASP A 146 11.98 25.36 8.88
CA ASP A 146 12.64 26.24 7.92
C ASP A 146 13.72 25.48 7.14
N PHE A 147 13.88 25.87 5.89
CA PHE A 147 14.96 25.35 5.07
C PHE A 147 16.30 25.92 5.51
N PRO A 148 17.39 25.14 5.41
CA PRO A 148 18.71 25.64 5.76
C PRO A 148 19.09 26.84 4.87
N SER A 149 19.45 27.94 5.52
CA SER A 149 19.92 29.17 4.87
C SER A 149 21.42 29.08 4.62
N LEU A 150 21.84 28.93 3.37
CA LEU A 150 23.25 29.06 2.97
C LEU A 150 23.45 30.47 2.40
N GLN A 151 24.42 31.22 2.92
CA GLN A 151 24.57 32.66 2.67
C GLN A 151 24.73 33.03 1.18
N ASN A 152 25.22 32.11 0.34
CA ASN A 152 25.52 32.36 -1.08
C ASN A 152 24.89 31.37 -2.06
N PHE A 153 24.15 30.36 -1.59
CA PHE A 153 23.65 29.29 -2.45
C PHE A 153 22.23 28.86 -2.08
N ARG A 154 21.32 28.83 -3.05
CA ARG A 154 20.02 28.21 -2.86
C ARG A 154 20.12 26.73 -3.21
N LEU A 155 19.64 25.89 -2.31
CA LEU A 155 19.58 24.45 -2.53
C LEU A 155 18.72 24.14 -3.76
N PRO A 156 19.15 23.17 -4.58
CA PRO A 156 18.38 22.73 -5.73
C PRO A 156 17.14 21.96 -5.26
N LEU A 157 16.15 21.87 -6.15
CA LEU A 157 14.87 21.17 -5.91
C LEU A 157 15.03 19.72 -5.37
N PRO A 158 15.97 18.89 -5.88
CA PRO A 158 16.20 17.55 -5.33
C PRO A 158 16.70 17.56 -3.87
N ALA A 159 17.50 18.55 -3.49
CA ALA A 159 18.01 18.68 -2.13
C ALA A 159 16.89 19.11 -1.17
N LEU A 160 16.04 20.07 -1.55
CA LEU A 160 14.87 20.46 -0.75
C LEU A 160 13.92 19.28 -0.53
N ARG A 161 13.64 18.51 -1.59
CA ARG A 161 12.85 17.28 -1.51
C ARG A 161 13.42 16.32 -0.47
N ARG A 162 14.73 16.06 -0.53
CA ARG A 162 15.43 15.18 0.41
C ARG A 162 15.37 15.71 1.84
N VAL A 163 15.59 17.01 2.06
CA VAL A 163 15.48 17.64 3.38
C VAL A 163 14.06 17.49 3.92
N LEU A 164 13.02 17.75 3.11
CA LEU A 164 11.64 17.54 3.54
C LEU A 164 11.37 16.07 3.90
N SER A 165 11.78 15.13 3.05
CA SER A 165 11.59 13.70 3.30
C SER A 165 12.32 13.21 4.56
N GLN A 166 13.56 13.67 4.79
CA GLN A 166 14.42 13.18 5.86
C GLN A 166 14.24 13.91 7.19
N CYS A 167 13.89 15.20 7.18
CA CYS A 167 13.83 16.02 8.39
C CYS A 167 12.39 16.32 8.83
N LEU A 168 11.47 16.55 7.89
CA LEU A 168 10.08 16.91 8.21
C LEU A 168 9.18 15.67 8.20
N VAL A 169 9.12 14.96 7.07
CA VAL A 169 8.23 13.78 6.91
C VAL A 169 8.59 12.65 7.86
N SER A 170 9.86 12.46 8.18
CA SER A 170 10.31 11.49 9.19
C SER A 170 9.70 11.75 10.57
N LYS A 171 9.45 13.02 10.92
CA LYS A 171 8.76 13.42 12.16
C LYS A 171 7.24 13.35 12.04
N LEU A 172 6.67 13.69 10.88
CA LEU A 172 5.21 13.68 10.69
C LEU A 172 4.64 12.26 10.55
N ARG A 173 5.38 11.33 9.93
CA ARG A 173 4.89 9.98 9.63
C ARG A 173 4.46 9.18 10.86
N PRO A 174 5.23 9.12 11.96
CA PRO A 174 4.79 8.42 13.17
C PRO A 174 3.50 9.00 13.74
N HIS A 175 3.36 10.33 13.75
CA HIS A 175 2.16 11.01 14.22
C HIS A 175 0.92 10.64 13.40
N LEU A 176 1.03 10.63 12.07
CA LEU A 176 -0.06 10.19 11.18
C LEU A 176 -0.37 8.69 11.34
N ALA A 177 0.63 7.86 11.64
CA ALA A 177 0.46 6.42 11.86
C ALA A 177 -0.28 6.11 13.17
N TYR A 178 -0.13 6.95 14.20
CA TYR A 178 -0.88 6.82 15.45
C TYR A 178 -2.31 7.38 15.33
N GLN A 179 -2.46 8.55 14.73
CA GLN A 179 -3.76 9.20 14.57
C GLN A 179 -3.77 9.92 13.21
N PRO A 180 -4.45 9.36 12.20
CA PRO A 180 -4.72 10.05 10.95
C PRO A 180 -5.59 11.30 11.18
N ILE A 181 -5.48 12.26 10.27
CA ILE A 181 -6.24 13.52 10.28
C ILE A 181 -7.31 13.52 9.17
N THR A 182 -8.18 14.54 9.14
CA THR A 182 -9.17 14.67 8.07
C THR A 182 -8.50 14.92 6.71
N GLU A 183 -9.16 14.52 5.63
CA GLU A 183 -8.62 14.69 4.28
C GLU A 183 -8.42 16.18 3.95
N THR A 184 -9.37 17.02 4.34
CA THR A 184 -9.30 18.47 4.15
C THR A 184 -8.10 19.07 4.88
N ASP A 185 -7.85 18.63 6.10
CA ASP A 185 -6.70 19.08 6.89
C ASP A 185 -5.39 18.61 6.26
N ALA A 186 -5.32 17.36 5.79
CA ALA A 186 -4.12 16.82 5.16
C ALA A 186 -3.77 17.54 3.85
N VAL A 187 -4.76 17.88 3.03
CA VAL A 187 -4.58 18.70 1.81
C VAL A 187 -4.11 20.11 2.19
N HIS A 188 -4.65 20.70 3.25
CA HIS A 188 -4.19 22.00 3.73
C HIS A 188 -2.71 21.96 4.18
N LEU A 189 -2.27 20.89 4.85
CA LEU A 189 -0.85 20.70 5.19
C LEU A 189 0.04 20.57 3.94
N ASP A 190 -0.44 19.93 2.87
CA ASP A 190 0.26 19.89 1.57
C ASP A 190 0.41 21.28 0.95
N HIS A 191 -0.61 22.13 1.05
CA HIS A 191 -0.52 23.52 0.63
C HIS A 191 0.51 24.31 1.45
N LEU A 192 0.61 24.08 2.76
CA LEU A 192 1.62 24.73 3.61
C LEU A 192 3.05 24.33 3.22
N ILE A 193 3.31 23.05 2.98
CA ILE A 193 4.62 22.59 2.48
C ILE A 193 4.95 23.24 1.13
N THR A 194 3.95 23.28 0.24
CA THR A 194 4.10 23.92 -1.07
C THR A 194 4.42 25.41 -0.94
N ALA A 195 3.76 26.12 -0.02
CA ALA A 195 4.02 27.53 0.27
C ALA A 195 5.45 27.76 0.77
N LYS A 196 5.96 26.92 1.69
CA LYS A 196 7.36 26.97 2.16
C LYS A 196 8.36 26.77 1.01
N VAL A 197 8.13 25.79 0.13
CA VAL A 197 9.00 25.55 -1.05
C VAL A 197 8.95 26.74 -2.00
N HIS A 198 7.76 27.32 -2.19
CA HIS A 198 7.57 28.51 -3.01
C HIS A 198 8.32 29.73 -2.45
N GLU A 199 8.17 30.02 -1.16
CA GLU A 199 8.85 31.10 -0.45
C GLU A 199 10.37 30.99 -0.58
N TYR A 200 10.90 29.77 -0.42
CA TYR A 200 12.33 29.47 -0.57
C TYR A 200 12.88 29.88 -1.94
N PHE A 201 12.12 29.69 -3.02
CA PHE A 201 12.54 30.09 -4.37
C PHE A 201 12.16 31.53 -4.74
N SER A 202 11.33 32.20 -3.93
CA SER A 202 10.96 33.62 -4.08
C SER A 202 10.44 33.99 -5.49
N PHE A 203 9.77 33.05 -6.15
CA PHE A 203 9.09 33.34 -7.42
C PHE A 203 7.82 34.15 -7.15
N PRO A 204 7.32 34.90 -8.13
CA PRO A 204 6.17 35.77 -7.92
C PRO A 204 4.83 35.04 -7.74
N PHE A 205 4.73 33.76 -8.13
CA PHE A 205 3.44 33.06 -8.14
C PHE A 205 3.51 31.64 -7.58
N HIS A 206 2.50 31.28 -6.79
CA HIS A 206 2.36 29.95 -6.19
C HIS A 206 2.07 28.89 -7.27
N PHE A 207 2.70 27.73 -7.15
CA PHE A 207 2.48 26.59 -8.03
C PHE A 207 1.58 25.54 -7.35
N ASN A 208 1.02 24.64 -8.15
CA ASN A 208 0.06 23.63 -7.69
C ASN A 208 0.74 22.56 -6.81
N SER A 209 0.18 22.30 -5.60
CA SER A 209 0.70 21.32 -4.63
C SER A 209 0.67 19.88 -5.14
N THR A 210 -0.34 19.53 -5.93
CA THR A 210 -0.47 18.20 -6.54
C THR A 210 0.63 17.96 -7.57
N LEU A 211 0.97 18.95 -8.40
CA LEU A 211 2.08 18.81 -9.36
C LEU A 211 3.43 18.59 -8.66
N LEU A 212 3.66 19.30 -7.55
CA LEU A 212 4.88 19.15 -6.76
C LEU A 212 5.02 17.72 -6.22
N SER A 213 3.92 17.12 -5.74
CA SER A 213 3.91 15.80 -5.11
C SER A 213 3.66 14.61 -6.06
N LEU A 214 3.33 14.85 -7.33
CA LEU A 214 3.19 13.78 -8.32
C LEU A 214 4.53 13.11 -8.62
N PRO A 215 4.57 11.79 -8.85
CA PRO A 215 5.76 11.08 -9.27
C PRO A 215 6.30 11.56 -10.61
N LEU A 216 7.60 11.35 -10.81
CA LEU A 216 8.28 11.75 -12.03
C LEU A 216 7.74 11.02 -13.28
N SER A 217 7.32 9.77 -13.15
CA SER A 217 6.69 8.99 -14.23
C SER A 217 5.40 9.62 -14.77
N LEU A 218 4.76 10.47 -13.98
CA LEU A 218 3.57 11.24 -14.36
C LEU A 218 3.91 12.73 -14.56
N HIS A 219 5.17 13.03 -14.87
CA HIS A 219 5.69 14.39 -15.08
C HIS A 219 5.57 15.33 -13.86
N GLY A 220 5.50 14.79 -12.64
CA GLY A 220 5.61 15.55 -11.40
C GLY A 220 7.05 15.71 -10.88
N PHE A 221 7.19 16.08 -9.61
CA PHE A 221 8.48 16.38 -8.94
C PHE A 221 8.78 15.52 -7.70
N ASP A 222 7.91 14.57 -7.40
CA ASP A 222 8.09 13.51 -6.39
C ASP A 222 8.33 14.03 -4.96
N PHE A 223 7.77 15.21 -4.63
CA PHE A 223 7.76 15.67 -3.24
C PHE A 223 6.79 14.84 -2.39
N PRO A 224 7.08 14.72 -1.09
CA PRO A 224 6.16 14.04 -0.18
C PRO A 224 4.81 14.77 -0.11
N SER A 225 3.73 14.00 -0.04
CA SER A 225 2.36 14.49 0.21
C SER A 225 1.83 13.93 1.53
N ILE A 226 1.43 14.82 2.42
CA ILE A 226 0.78 14.54 3.69
C ILE A 226 -0.59 13.90 3.48
N SER A 227 -1.40 14.36 2.51
CA SER A 227 -2.67 13.70 2.16
C SER A 227 -2.44 12.22 1.81
N ARG A 228 -1.45 11.94 0.96
CA ARG A 228 -1.14 10.55 0.57
C ARG A 228 -0.63 9.73 1.74
N LEU A 229 0.29 10.28 2.53
CA LEU A 229 0.82 9.61 3.73
C LEU A 229 -0.28 9.32 4.75
N ASN A 230 -1.22 10.24 4.93
CA ASN A 230 -2.35 10.11 5.85
C ASN A 230 -3.28 8.96 5.44
N ARG A 231 -3.66 8.89 4.15
CA ARG A 231 -4.48 7.79 3.60
C ARG A 231 -3.78 6.44 3.69
N VAL A 232 -2.48 6.39 3.36
CA VAL A 232 -1.67 5.16 3.48
C VAL A 232 -1.58 4.71 4.94
N ALA A 233 -1.34 5.63 5.87
CA ALA A 233 -1.31 5.34 7.30
C ALA A 233 -2.65 4.81 7.81
N ALA A 234 -3.76 5.34 7.31
CA ALA A 234 -5.09 4.86 7.68
C ALA A 234 -5.33 3.40 7.26
N VAL A 235 -5.11 3.08 5.98
CA VAL A 235 -5.31 1.71 5.44
C VAL A 235 -4.33 0.71 6.06
N ASN A 236 -3.04 1.09 6.19
CA ASN A 236 -2.05 0.23 6.83
C ASN A 236 -2.36 -0.01 8.31
N GLY A 237 -2.86 0.99 9.02
CA GLY A 237 -3.25 0.80 10.42
C GLY A 237 -4.47 -0.10 10.57
N LEU A 238 -5.50 0.05 9.74
CA LEU A 238 -6.63 -0.89 9.74
C LEU A 238 -6.17 -2.34 9.51
N LEU A 239 -5.33 -2.57 8.49
CA LEU A 239 -4.76 -3.91 8.24
C LEU A 239 -3.91 -4.42 9.40
N ARG A 240 -3.09 -3.55 10.00
CA ARG A 240 -2.25 -3.88 11.16
C ARG A 240 -3.09 -4.22 12.38
N ASP A 241 -4.19 -3.50 12.63
CA ASP A 241 -5.07 -3.77 13.76
C ASP A 241 -5.75 -5.13 13.61
N LEU A 242 -6.25 -5.43 12.40
CA LEU A 242 -6.90 -6.71 12.08
C LEU A 242 -5.94 -7.91 12.09
N ASN A 243 -4.68 -7.72 11.71
CA ASN A 243 -3.64 -8.75 11.70
C ASN A 243 -2.59 -8.55 12.80
N HIS A 244 -2.98 -7.93 13.93
CA HIS A 244 -2.00 -7.57 14.95
C HIS A 244 -1.32 -8.80 15.55
N HIS A 245 0.00 -8.75 15.74
CA HIS A 245 0.79 -9.87 16.28
C HIS A 245 0.49 -10.15 17.76
N ILE A 246 0.21 -9.11 18.55
CA ILE A 246 -0.32 -9.24 19.92
C ILE A 246 -1.81 -9.60 19.86
N GLY A 247 -2.16 -10.77 20.41
CA GLY A 247 -3.52 -11.33 20.38
C GLY A 247 -4.59 -10.37 20.91
N THR A 248 -4.39 -9.74 22.06
CA THR A 248 -5.38 -8.84 22.67
C THR A 248 -5.75 -7.65 21.78
N PHE A 249 -4.80 -7.07 21.06
CA PHE A 249 -5.08 -5.96 20.14
C PHE A 249 -5.82 -6.45 18.88
N ARG A 250 -5.45 -7.64 18.39
CA ARG A 250 -6.17 -8.30 17.29
C ARG A 250 -7.60 -8.63 17.68
N ASP A 251 -7.81 -9.15 18.88
CA ASP A 251 -9.12 -9.53 19.42
C ASP A 251 -10.02 -8.30 19.60
N MET A 252 -9.45 -7.16 20.05
CA MET A 252 -10.16 -5.89 20.14
C MET A 252 -10.60 -5.39 18.76
N ALA A 253 -9.72 -5.51 17.75
CA ALA A 253 -10.05 -5.19 16.37
C ALA A 253 -11.15 -6.11 15.83
N ARG A 254 -11.13 -7.41 16.13
CA ARG A 254 -12.18 -8.35 15.74
C ARG A 254 -13.53 -8.03 16.37
N ILE A 255 -13.58 -7.74 17.67
CA ILE A 255 -14.81 -7.28 18.34
C ILE A 255 -15.36 -6.04 17.62
N THR A 256 -14.50 -5.05 17.35
CA THR A 256 -14.87 -3.82 16.65
C THR A 256 -15.41 -4.10 15.24
N LEU A 257 -14.77 -5.01 14.49
CA LEU A 257 -15.20 -5.39 13.15
C LEU A 257 -16.54 -6.15 13.15
N VAL A 258 -16.78 -7.00 14.14
CA VAL A 258 -18.06 -7.71 14.30
C VAL A 258 -19.18 -6.74 14.64
N ASP A 259 -18.97 -5.80 15.57
CA ASP A 259 -19.96 -4.76 15.85
C ASP A 259 -20.21 -3.87 14.63
N TRP A 260 -19.16 -3.52 13.88
CA TRP A 260 -19.33 -2.82 12.61
C TRP A 260 -20.22 -3.63 11.64
N THR A 261 -19.91 -4.91 11.47
CA THR A 261 -20.64 -5.81 10.56
C THR A 261 -22.10 -5.99 11.00
N CYS A 262 -22.32 -6.43 12.23
CA CYS A 262 -23.63 -6.87 12.72
C CYS A 262 -24.53 -5.73 13.23
N GLN A 263 -23.97 -4.74 13.92
CA GLN A 263 -24.73 -3.65 14.52
C GLN A 263 -24.82 -2.45 13.58
N LEU A 264 -23.70 -2.00 13.04
CA LEU A 264 -23.64 -0.75 12.26
C LEU A 264 -23.95 -0.94 10.77
N ASN A 265 -23.74 -2.15 10.24
CA ASN A 265 -23.90 -2.48 8.82
C ASN A 265 -24.84 -3.67 8.57
N HIS A 266 -25.76 -3.93 9.50
CA HIS A 266 -26.88 -4.87 9.32
C HIS A 266 -26.51 -6.31 8.89
N CYS A 267 -25.44 -6.85 9.46
CA CYS A 267 -24.88 -8.18 9.17
C CYS A 267 -24.21 -8.30 7.79
N VAL A 268 -24.00 -7.19 7.08
CA VAL A 268 -23.20 -7.19 5.85
C VAL A 268 -21.78 -6.79 6.19
N PHE A 269 -20.80 -7.50 5.66
CA PHE A 269 -19.40 -7.17 5.93
C PHE A 269 -19.02 -5.81 5.31
N PRO A 270 -18.37 -4.89 6.06
CA PRO A 270 -18.18 -3.52 5.62
C PRO A 270 -16.97 -3.31 4.68
N LEU A 271 -15.94 -4.16 4.73
CA LEU A 271 -14.68 -3.91 4.00
C LEU A 271 -14.59 -4.54 2.60
N HIS A 272 -15.68 -5.16 2.11
CA HIS A 272 -15.80 -5.67 0.74
C HIS A 272 -17.27 -5.62 0.25
N GLY A 273 -17.48 -5.98 -1.02
CA GLY A 273 -18.82 -6.13 -1.60
C GLY A 273 -19.59 -4.82 -1.70
N ALA A 274 -20.92 -4.92 -1.65
CA ALA A 274 -21.84 -3.79 -1.80
C ALA A 274 -21.66 -2.71 -0.71
N SER A 275 -21.29 -3.11 0.51
CA SER A 275 -21.09 -2.20 1.65
C SER A 275 -20.03 -1.14 1.41
N LEU A 276 -19.00 -1.47 0.62
CA LEU A 276 -17.91 -0.55 0.31
C LEU A 276 -18.41 0.71 -0.40
N ASN A 277 -19.59 0.67 -1.06
CA ASN A 277 -20.17 1.82 -1.72
C ASN A 277 -20.78 2.85 -0.76
N THR A 278 -20.97 2.49 0.51
CA THR A 278 -21.51 3.38 1.55
C THR A 278 -20.38 4.14 2.26
N SER A 279 -20.65 5.35 2.78
CA SER A 279 -19.64 6.09 3.54
C SER A 279 -19.97 6.07 5.02
N PHE A 280 -19.00 5.67 5.84
CA PHE A 280 -19.11 5.65 7.31
C PHE A 280 -18.49 6.88 7.97
N MET A 281 -18.06 7.89 7.20
CA MET A 281 -17.38 9.07 7.75
C MET A 281 -18.21 9.83 8.79
N ARG A 282 -19.54 9.79 8.68
CA ARG A 282 -20.46 10.46 9.63
C ARG A 282 -20.72 9.67 10.92
N GLN A 283 -20.35 8.40 11.01
CA GLN A 283 -20.50 7.60 12.24
C GLN A 283 -19.41 7.97 13.25
N GLN A 284 -19.64 9.01 14.04
CA GLN A 284 -18.66 9.50 15.01
C GLN A 284 -18.59 8.63 16.27
N SER A 285 -19.71 8.00 16.66
CA SER A 285 -19.80 7.08 17.80
C SER A 285 -19.79 5.63 17.31
N GLY A 286 -18.77 4.86 17.69
CA GLY A 286 -18.70 3.41 17.47
C GLY A 286 -17.52 2.92 16.62
N LEU A 287 -16.87 3.79 15.84
CA LEU A 287 -15.71 3.41 15.02
C LEU A 287 -14.52 4.36 15.19
N PRO A 288 -13.29 3.85 15.31
CA PRO A 288 -12.08 4.66 15.26
C PRO A 288 -12.05 5.52 13.99
N PHE A 289 -11.62 6.78 14.11
CA PHE A 289 -11.51 7.67 12.95
C PHE A 289 -10.61 7.09 11.85
N GLN A 290 -9.53 6.44 12.24
CA GLN A 290 -8.61 5.74 11.33
C GLN A 290 -9.32 4.71 10.45
N TRP A 291 -10.22 3.91 11.02
CA TRP A 291 -10.96 2.87 10.30
C TRP A 291 -11.93 3.47 9.30
N ARG A 292 -12.60 4.57 9.67
CA ARG A 292 -13.50 5.31 8.76
C ARG A 292 -12.74 5.91 7.58
N LEU A 293 -11.60 6.55 7.84
CA LEU A 293 -10.75 7.11 6.80
C LEU A 293 -10.16 6.03 5.89
N ALA A 294 -9.75 4.89 6.45
CA ALA A 294 -9.27 3.74 5.69
C ALA A 294 -10.36 3.20 4.76
N HIS A 295 -11.58 3.00 5.26
CA HIS A 295 -12.73 2.58 4.46
C HIS A 295 -13.03 3.56 3.33
N ASP A 296 -13.12 4.86 3.62
CA ASP A 296 -13.40 5.87 2.58
C ASP A 296 -12.28 5.92 1.52
N THR A 297 -11.02 5.77 1.95
CA THR A 297 -9.86 5.65 1.04
C THR A 297 -10.00 4.43 0.13
N MET A 298 -10.35 3.27 0.68
CA MET A 298 -10.52 2.02 -0.09
C MET A 298 -11.66 2.14 -1.09
N ARG A 299 -12.82 2.65 -0.65
CA ARG A 299 -14.00 2.94 -1.48
C ARG A 299 -13.66 3.79 -2.69
N GLN A 300 -12.97 4.92 -2.49
CA GLN A 300 -12.61 5.85 -3.58
C GLN A 300 -11.65 5.24 -4.61
N ASN A 301 -10.92 4.19 -4.25
CA ASN A 301 -9.85 3.61 -5.08
C ASN A 301 -10.16 2.18 -5.56
N GLY A 302 -11.38 1.68 -5.33
CA GLY A 302 -11.77 0.32 -5.71
C GLY A 302 -10.94 -0.77 -5.01
N LEU A 303 -10.51 -0.51 -3.77
CA LEU A 303 -9.78 -1.47 -2.95
C LEU A 303 -10.72 -2.08 -1.91
N SER A 304 -10.42 -3.30 -1.44
CA SER A 304 -11.18 -3.97 -0.39
C SER A 304 -10.24 -4.74 0.53
N ILE A 305 -10.69 -5.04 1.74
CA ILE A 305 -10.01 -5.99 2.64
C ILE A 305 -10.87 -7.23 2.73
N ARG A 306 -10.29 -8.39 2.40
CA ARG A 306 -10.99 -9.67 2.38
C ARG A 306 -10.49 -10.56 3.51
N ASN A 307 -11.41 -11.27 4.14
CA ASN A 307 -11.07 -12.37 5.03
C ASN A 307 -10.59 -13.57 4.18
N THR A 308 -9.48 -14.19 4.56
CA THR A 308 -8.89 -15.36 3.88
C THR A 308 -9.36 -16.69 4.47
N ASP A 309 -10.18 -16.65 5.52
CA ASP A 309 -10.79 -17.81 6.15
C ASP A 309 -12.25 -17.56 6.55
N LEU A 310 -13.16 -18.20 5.84
CA LEU A 310 -14.59 -18.23 6.13
C LEU A 310 -15.08 -19.62 6.54
N SER A 311 -14.18 -20.47 7.05
CA SER A 311 -14.47 -21.86 7.42
C SER A 311 -15.59 -22.01 8.46
N PHE A 312 -15.91 -20.96 9.20
CA PHE A 312 -17.08 -20.93 10.08
C PHE A 312 -18.40 -21.18 9.34
N LEU A 313 -18.50 -20.82 8.05
CA LEU A 313 -19.65 -21.15 7.22
C LEU A 313 -19.76 -22.65 7.01
N PHE A 314 -18.64 -23.32 6.69
CA PHE A 314 -18.59 -24.76 6.50
C PHE A 314 -18.90 -25.56 7.78
N TYR A 315 -18.41 -25.09 8.93
CA TYR A 315 -18.73 -25.69 10.22
C TYR A 315 -20.15 -25.36 10.72
N GLY A 316 -20.86 -24.47 10.03
CA GLY A 316 -22.17 -23.98 10.45
C GLY A 316 -22.14 -23.07 11.69
N ASP A 317 -20.98 -22.56 12.06
CA ASP A 317 -20.76 -21.66 13.20
C ASP A 317 -21.13 -20.21 12.85
N VAL A 318 -22.37 -20.04 12.39
CA VAL A 318 -22.98 -18.76 12.02
C VAL A 318 -24.44 -18.80 12.43
N SER A 319 -24.96 -17.70 12.98
CA SER A 319 -26.38 -17.63 13.30
C SER A 319 -27.24 -17.64 12.05
N LEU A 320 -28.41 -18.29 12.12
CA LEU A 320 -29.40 -18.30 11.05
C LEU A 320 -29.89 -16.89 10.71
N ARG A 321 -29.92 -16.00 11.71
CA ARG A 321 -30.29 -14.59 11.52
C ARG A 321 -29.25 -13.82 10.71
N HIS A 322 -27.95 -14.02 11.00
CA HIS A 322 -26.87 -13.41 10.22
C HIS A 322 -26.91 -13.95 8.79
N LEU A 323 -26.95 -15.28 8.64
CA LEU A 323 -26.98 -15.96 7.34
C LEU A 323 -28.14 -15.49 6.47
N ASN A 324 -29.36 -15.41 7.02
CA ASN A 324 -30.53 -14.99 6.26
C ASN A 324 -30.46 -13.53 5.78
N ARG A 325 -29.67 -12.68 6.44
CA ARG A 325 -29.45 -11.29 6.06
C ARG A 325 -28.35 -11.11 5.01
N THR A 326 -27.39 -12.03 4.96
CA THR A 326 -26.30 -12.00 3.96
C THR A 326 -26.72 -12.61 2.62
N LEU A 327 -27.70 -13.51 2.62
CA LEU A 327 -28.23 -14.13 1.40
C LEU A 327 -28.94 -13.12 0.48
N HIS A 328 -28.90 -13.39 -0.83
CA HIS A 328 -29.73 -12.66 -1.79
C HIS A 328 -31.22 -12.77 -1.43
N THR A 329 -32.00 -11.73 -1.71
CA THR A 329 -33.43 -11.66 -1.37
C THR A 329 -34.29 -12.78 -1.95
N ARG A 330 -33.82 -13.45 -3.01
CA ARG A 330 -34.49 -14.62 -3.60
C ARG A 330 -34.19 -15.93 -2.86
N LEU A 331 -33.08 -15.98 -2.14
CA LEU A 331 -32.61 -17.13 -1.38
C LEU A 331 -32.87 -16.98 0.12
N SER A 332 -33.47 -15.88 0.57
CA SER A 332 -33.74 -15.67 1.99
C SER A 332 -35.09 -16.23 2.41
N LEU A 333 -35.14 -16.79 3.62
CA LEU A 333 -36.37 -17.18 4.28
C LEU A 333 -37.09 -15.96 4.87
N PRO A 334 -38.43 -16.03 5.04
CA PRO A 334 -39.16 -15.02 5.77
C PRO A 334 -38.61 -14.85 7.21
N PRO A 335 -38.42 -13.62 7.71
CA PRO A 335 -37.83 -13.39 9.05
C PRO A 335 -38.58 -14.06 10.20
N GLN A 336 -39.88 -14.35 10.02
CA GLN A 336 -40.71 -15.06 10.99
C GLN A 336 -40.23 -16.52 11.20
N PHE A 337 -39.74 -17.18 10.15
CA PHE A 337 -39.25 -18.57 10.22
C PHE A 337 -38.00 -18.62 11.11
N ILE A 338 -37.06 -17.69 10.88
CA ILE A 338 -35.85 -17.55 11.70
C ILE A 338 -36.20 -17.27 13.16
N THR A 339 -37.22 -16.44 13.41
CA THR A 339 -37.67 -16.13 14.77
C THR A 339 -38.28 -17.36 15.45
N ASN A 340 -39.08 -18.14 14.72
CA ASN A 340 -39.68 -19.38 15.24
C ASN A 340 -38.62 -20.44 15.55
N LEU A 341 -37.61 -20.60 14.68
CA LEU A 341 -36.47 -21.50 14.93
C LEU A 341 -35.68 -21.07 16.17
N ALA A 342 -35.38 -19.78 16.30
CA ALA A 342 -34.70 -19.25 17.48
C ALA A 342 -35.50 -19.49 18.78
N ASN A 343 -36.82 -19.32 18.74
CA ASN A 343 -37.71 -19.63 19.88
C ASN A 343 -37.78 -21.14 20.21
N ALA A 344 -37.38 -22.00 19.27
CA ALA A 344 -37.28 -23.45 19.48
C ALA A 344 -35.89 -23.90 19.95
N GLY A 345 -34.96 -22.95 20.19
CA GLY A 345 -33.58 -23.22 20.60
C GLY A 345 -32.61 -23.43 19.44
N LEU A 346 -33.05 -23.32 18.19
CA LEU A 346 -32.24 -23.52 16.98
C LEU A 346 -31.79 -22.16 16.45
N THR A 347 -30.53 -21.82 16.68
CA THR A 347 -30.03 -20.44 16.45
C THR A 347 -28.91 -20.39 15.41
N HIS A 348 -28.16 -21.46 15.26
CA HIS A 348 -27.00 -21.57 14.37
C HIS A 348 -27.26 -22.56 13.23
N LEU A 349 -26.47 -22.46 12.17
CA LEU A 349 -26.58 -23.35 11.02
C LEU A 349 -26.27 -24.80 11.41
N PHE A 350 -25.25 -25.04 12.24
CA PHE A 350 -24.88 -26.38 12.69
C PHE A 350 -26.00 -27.10 13.47
N ASP A 351 -26.94 -26.36 14.06
CA ASP A 351 -28.08 -26.93 14.79
C ASP A 351 -29.04 -27.69 13.86
N ILE A 352 -29.07 -27.32 12.57
CA ILE A 352 -30.10 -27.77 11.63
C ILE A 352 -29.56 -28.39 10.35
N ALA A 353 -28.30 -28.13 9.99
CA ALA A 353 -27.69 -28.68 8.78
C ALA A 353 -26.16 -28.75 8.86
N SER A 354 -25.56 -29.54 7.96
CA SER A 354 -24.11 -29.59 7.77
C SER A 354 -23.75 -29.77 6.29
N PHE A 355 -22.53 -29.40 5.92
CA PHE A 355 -22.03 -29.66 4.57
C PHE A 355 -21.55 -31.09 4.43
N THR A 356 -21.83 -31.69 3.26
CA THR A 356 -21.26 -32.97 2.86
C THR A 356 -20.34 -32.78 1.67
N LEU A 357 -19.16 -33.38 1.76
CA LEU A 357 -18.18 -33.41 0.66
C LEU A 357 -18.39 -34.71 -0.09
N ASP A 358 -18.95 -34.63 -1.30
CA ASP A 358 -19.01 -35.77 -2.20
C ASP A 358 -17.62 -36.01 -2.81
N PRO A 359 -16.98 -37.16 -2.56
CA PRO A 359 -15.67 -37.47 -3.15
C PRO A 359 -15.70 -37.55 -4.68
N ALA A 360 -16.87 -37.71 -5.31
CA ALA A 360 -17.02 -37.76 -6.77
C ALA A 360 -17.36 -36.39 -7.40
N LYS A 361 -17.84 -35.41 -6.62
CA LYS A 361 -18.28 -34.08 -7.10
C LYS A 361 -17.64 -32.98 -6.25
N HIS A 362 -16.38 -32.66 -6.54
CA HIS A 362 -15.64 -31.63 -5.81
C HIS A 362 -16.15 -30.20 -6.04
N ASP A 363 -16.97 -29.98 -7.07
CA ASP A 363 -17.35 -28.62 -7.50
C ASP A 363 -18.58 -28.05 -6.78
N VAL A 364 -19.40 -28.88 -6.12
CA VAL A 364 -20.63 -28.42 -5.47
C VAL A 364 -20.74 -28.99 -4.06
N VAL A 365 -20.45 -28.17 -3.06
CA VAL A 365 -20.61 -28.52 -1.65
C VAL A 365 -22.02 -28.12 -1.22
N GLN A 366 -22.92 -29.11 -1.18
CA GLN A 366 -24.33 -28.92 -0.81
C GLN A 366 -24.55 -29.09 0.68
N LEU A 367 -25.51 -28.33 1.20
CA LEU A 367 -25.91 -28.36 2.58
C LEU A 367 -26.96 -29.47 2.79
N GLN A 368 -26.76 -30.34 3.78
CA GLN A 368 -27.67 -31.41 4.14
C GLN A 368 -28.38 -31.09 5.47
N PRO A 369 -29.71 -30.97 5.47
CA PRO A 369 -30.49 -30.83 6.69
C PRO A 369 -30.36 -32.07 7.58
N HIS A 370 -30.32 -31.87 8.90
CA HIS A 370 -30.27 -33.00 9.84
C HIS A 370 -31.60 -33.76 9.82
N PRO A 371 -31.57 -35.10 9.79
CA PRO A 371 -32.80 -35.91 9.75
C PRO A 371 -33.63 -35.80 11.05
N ASN A 372 -32.97 -35.56 12.19
CA ASN A 372 -33.59 -35.53 13.52
C ASN A 372 -33.24 -34.21 14.25
N VAL A 373 -33.91 -33.13 13.87
CA VAL A 373 -33.77 -31.84 14.58
C VAL A 373 -34.59 -31.85 15.87
N HIS A 374 -33.94 -31.58 16.99
CA HIS A 374 -34.58 -31.51 18.30
C HIS A 374 -35.08 -30.09 18.59
N PHE A 375 -36.41 -29.92 18.61
CA PHE A 375 -37.05 -28.69 19.03
C PHE A 375 -37.24 -28.70 20.55
N GLN A 376 -36.57 -27.81 21.27
CA GLN A 376 -36.57 -27.82 22.76
C GLN A 376 -37.96 -27.50 23.36
N ASN A 377 -38.86 -26.92 22.57
CA ASN A 377 -40.21 -26.52 22.99
C ASN A 377 -41.28 -27.34 22.23
N ALA A 378 -42.13 -28.04 22.97
CA ALA A 378 -43.05 -29.08 22.48
C ALA A 378 -44.23 -28.61 21.59
N THR A 379 -44.35 -27.30 21.31
CA THR A 379 -45.46 -26.69 20.53
C THR A 379 -44.98 -25.57 19.60
N THR A 380 -43.84 -25.75 18.94
CA THR A 380 -43.27 -24.67 18.11
C THR A 380 -43.78 -24.72 16.67
N ARG A 381 -44.28 -23.57 16.16
CA ARG A 381 -44.52 -23.32 14.71
C ARG A 381 -43.30 -23.66 13.84
N ALA A 382 -42.10 -23.69 14.44
CA ALA A 382 -40.87 -24.15 13.79
C ALA A 382 -40.98 -25.58 13.25
N GLN A 383 -41.67 -26.49 13.96
CA GLN A 383 -41.87 -27.87 13.52
C GLN A 383 -42.79 -27.95 12.29
N GLU A 384 -43.86 -27.15 12.25
CA GLU A 384 -44.76 -27.04 11.08
C GLU A 384 -44.02 -26.49 9.86
N GLN A 385 -43.09 -25.56 10.10
CA GLN A 385 -42.28 -24.90 9.06
C GLN A 385 -41.02 -25.68 8.67
N TRP A 386 -40.72 -26.80 9.34
CA TRP A 386 -39.49 -27.55 9.14
C TRP A 386 -39.35 -28.10 7.71
N LEU A 387 -40.44 -28.59 7.10
CA LEU A 387 -40.37 -29.12 5.74
C LEU A 387 -39.89 -28.07 4.72
N GLN A 388 -40.43 -26.86 4.80
CA GLN A 388 -40.02 -25.74 3.94
C GLN A 388 -38.60 -25.27 4.26
N THR A 389 -38.22 -25.27 5.53
CA THR A 389 -36.86 -24.89 5.97
C THR A 389 -35.84 -25.91 5.49
N SER A 390 -36.15 -27.21 5.58
CA SER A 390 -35.30 -28.31 5.11
C SER A 390 -35.14 -28.28 3.58
N GLN A 391 -36.21 -28.00 2.83
CA GLN A 391 -36.12 -27.82 1.37
C GLN A 391 -35.22 -26.64 1.02
N TRP A 392 -35.44 -25.48 1.67
CA TRP A 392 -34.60 -24.31 1.50
C TRP A 392 -33.12 -24.59 1.80
N LEU A 393 -32.80 -25.29 2.89
CA LEU A 393 -31.44 -25.67 3.24
C LEU A 393 -30.81 -26.57 2.16
N SER A 394 -31.55 -27.56 1.64
CA SER A 394 -31.06 -28.46 0.59
C SER A 394 -30.76 -27.76 -0.74
N ASP A 395 -31.40 -26.62 -1.02
CA ASP A 395 -31.16 -25.84 -2.22
C ASP A 395 -29.91 -24.95 -2.10
N LEU A 396 -29.36 -24.75 -0.89
CA LEU A 396 -28.20 -23.91 -0.65
C LEU A 396 -26.87 -24.67 -0.85
N THR A 397 -25.96 -24.03 -1.56
CA THR A 397 -24.57 -24.47 -1.70
C THR A 397 -23.63 -23.57 -0.89
N LEU A 398 -22.40 -24.04 -0.62
CA LEU A 398 -21.38 -23.20 -0.01
C LEU A 398 -21.08 -21.94 -0.86
N MET A 399 -21.21 -22.05 -2.19
CA MET A 399 -21.05 -20.93 -3.11
C MET A 399 -22.12 -19.85 -2.88
N ASP A 400 -23.37 -20.25 -2.64
CA ASP A 400 -24.47 -19.34 -2.30
C ASP A 400 -24.25 -18.61 -0.96
N LEU A 401 -23.47 -19.20 -0.04
CA LEU A 401 -23.11 -18.53 1.22
C LEU A 401 -21.93 -17.57 1.06
N CYS A 402 -21.21 -17.60 -0.06
CA CYS A 402 -20.00 -16.82 -0.34
C CYS A 402 -20.13 -15.88 -1.56
N LEU A 403 -21.36 -15.52 -1.96
CA LEU A 403 -21.68 -14.80 -3.21
C LEU A 403 -20.86 -13.53 -3.48
N ASP A 404 -20.51 -12.76 -2.44
CA ASP A 404 -19.73 -11.53 -2.58
C ASP A 404 -18.23 -11.76 -2.92
N LEU A 405 -17.80 -13.02 -3.00
CA LEU A 405 -16.40 -13.42 -3.16
C LEU A 405 -16.12 -14.19 -4.45
N GLU A 406 -17.11 -14.44 -5.32
CA GLU A 406 -16.97 -15.09 -6.63
C GLU A 406 -15.68 -14.66 -7.37
N PRO A 407 -14.79 -15.59 -7.78
CA PRO A 407 -14.90 -17.06 -7.75
C PRO A 407 -14.31 -17.74 -6.48
N LEU A 408 -14.11 -17.03 -5.37
CA LEU A 408 -13.39 -17.49 -4.18
C LEU A 408 -14.28 -18.18 -3.12
N TRP A 409 -15.34 -18.88 -3.54
CA TRP A 409 -16.21 -19.62 -2.62
C TRP A 409 -15.45 -20.65 -1.77
N PHE A 410 -14.32 -21.15 -2.29
CA PHE A 410 -13.44 -22.08 -1.58
C PHE A 410 -12.89 -21.52 -0.27
N LEU A 411 -12.93 -20.19 -0.03
CA LEU A 411 -12.57 -19.60 1.27
C LEU A 411 -13.50 -20.07 2.41
N GLY A 412 -14.71 -20.51 2.07
CA GLY A 412 -15.61 -21.19 3.01
C GLY A 412 -15.10 -22.57 3.42
N LEU A 413 -14.18 -23.19 2.67
CA LEU A 413 -13.58 -24.47 3.05
C LEU A 413 -12.51 -24.30 4.14
N PRO A 414 -12.40 -25.25 5.09
CA PRO A 414 -11.34 -25.25 6.09
C PRO A 414 -9.94 -25.10 5.47
N PRO A 415 -9.02 -24.31 6.07
CA PRO A 415 -7.66 -24.13 5.57
C PRO A 415 -6.92 -25.44 5.30
N ARG A 416 -7.09 -26.45 6.16
CA ARG A 416 -6.49 -27.79 5.98
C ARG A 416 -7.00 -28.50 4.74
N LEU A 417 -8.30 -28.42 4.46
CA LEU A 417 -8.91 -29.04 3.27
C LEU A 417 -8.42 -28.34 1.99
N ARG A 418 -8.36 -26.99 2.01
CA ARG A 418 -7.79 -26.22 0.89
C ARG A 418 -6.33 -26.57 0.62
N MET A 419 -5.53 -26.74 1.68
CA MET A 419 -4.14 -27.15 1.58
C MET A 419 -4.02 -28.54 0.95
N GLN A 420 -4.84 -29.49 1.39
CA GLN A 420 -4.88 -30.84 0.83
C GLN A 420 -5.30 -30.82 -0.65
N GLN A 421 -6.38 -30.12 -0.99
CA GLN A 421 -6.84 -29.95 -2.37
C GLN A 421 -5.76 -29.31 -3.27
N ALA A 422 -5.00 -28.33 -2.75
CA ALA A 422 -3.89 -27.73 -3.47
C ALA A 422 -2.75 -28.75 -3.73
N GLN A 423 -2.44 -29.61 -2.75
CA GLN A 423 -1.45 -30.68 -2.91
C GLN A 423 -1.91 -31.73 -3.92
N ASP A 424 -3.16 -32.18 -3.81
CA ASP A 424 -3.77 -33.16 -4.70
C ASP A 424 -3.81 -32.65 -6.14
N LEU A 425 -4.12 -31.36 -6.33
CA LEU A 425 -4.11 -30.70 -7.64
C LEU A 425 -2.70 -30.68 -8.25
N ILE A 426 -1.68 -30.31 -7.48
CA ILE A 426 -0.29 -30.30 -7.95
C ILE A 426 0.15 -31.72 -8.35
N ASN A 427 -0.19 -32.72 -7.53
CA ASN A 427 0.10 -34.13 -7.82
C ASN A 427 -0.61 -34.64 -9.09
N ALA A 428 -1.88 -34.29 -9.26
CA ALA A 428 -2.64 -34.63 -10.46
C ALA A 428 -1.99 -34.02 -11.71
N TYR A 429 -1.48 -32.79 -11.64
CA TYR A 429 -0.77 -32.17 -12.75
C TYR A 429 0.58 -32.83 -13.03
N TYR A 430 1.32 -33.29 -12.02
CA TYR A 430 2.53 -34.11 -12.26
C TYR A 430 2.19 -35.40 -13.02
N ALA A 431 1.06 -36.04 -12.71
CA ALA A 431 0.65 -37.30 -13.35
C ALA A 431 0.22 -37.13 -14.82
N VAL A 432 -0.33 -35.98 -15.19
CA VAL A 432 -0.88 -35.70 -16.54
C VAL A 432 0.04 -34.79 -17.37
N SER A 433 1.19 -34.37 -16.82
CA SER A 433 2.04 -33.38 -17.46
C SER A 433 2.57 -33.86 -18.82
N PRO A 434 2.47 -33.02 -19.87
CA PRO A 434 3.04 -33.32 -21.19
C PRO A 434 4.55 -33.06 -21.27
N HIS A 435 5.18 -32.53 -20.21
CA HIS A 435 6.58 -32.12 -20.24
C HIS A 435 7.52 -33.31 -19.99
N ALA A 436 8.60 -33.40 -20.77
CA ALA A 436 9.60 -34.44 -20.60
C ALA A 436 10.39 -34.26 -19.29
N PRO A 437 10.62 -35.34 -18.52
CA PRO A 437 11.48 -35.32 -17.33
C PRO A 437 12.96 -35.14 -17.69
N PHE A 438 13.84 -35.15 -16.69
CA PHE A 438 15.28 -35.11 -16.94
C PHE A 438 15.73 -36.22 -17.90
N PRO A 439 16.78 -35.98 -18.72
CA PRO A 439 17.44 -37.03 -19.47
C PRO A 439 17.90 -38.16 -18.55
N THR A 440 17.83 -39.40 -19.02
CA THR A 440 18.23 -40.61 -18.26
C THR A 440 19.68 -40.62 -17.78
N SER A 441 20.51 -39.69 -18.27
CA SER A 441 21.88 -39.47 -17.81
C SER A 441 21.99 -38.79 -16.44
N ILE A 442 20.89 -38.25 -15.90
CA ILE A 442 20.87 -37.55 -14.61
C ILE A 442 20.49 -38.53 -13.49
N PRO A 443 21.25 -38.57 -12.37
CA PRO A 443 20.96 -39.46 -11.25
C PRO A 443 19.53 -39.29 -10.68
N PRO A 444 18.89 -40.39 -10.26
CA PRO A 444 17.64 -40.32 -9.49
C PRO A 444 17.87 -39.61 -8.15
N GLY A 445 16.87 -38.89 -7.66
CA GLY A 445 16.96 -38.08 -6.42
C GLY A 445 17.44 -36.64 -6.63
N ILE A 446 17.60 -36.20 -7.89
CA ILE A 446 17.83 -34.79 -8.24
C ILE A 446 16.50 -34.16 -8.69
N PHE A 447 16.23 -32.97 -8.15
CA PHE A 447 15.11 -32.11 -8.52
C PHE A 447 15.67 -30.75 -8.95
N ALA A 448 14.99 -30.06 -9.87
CA ALA A 448 15.26 -28.66 -10.12
C ALA A 448 13.97 -27.86 -10.23
N SER A 449 14.02 -26.61 -9.77
CA SER A 449 12.92 -25.66 -9.87
C SER A 449 13.41 -24.30 -10.33
N ASP A 450 12.58 -23.63 -11.12
CA ASP A 450 12.81 -22.24 -11.52
C ASP A 450 11.48 -21.55 -11.89
N ALA A 451 11.49 -20.22 -11.97
CA ALA A 451 10.40 -19.41 -12.44
C ALA A 451 10.82 -18.35 -13.45
N SER A 452 9.88 -18.00 -14.31
CA SER A 452 10.05 -16.93 -15.29
C SER A 452 8.90 -15.94 -15.21
N MET A 453 9.17 -14.69 -15.54
CA MET A 453 8.20 -13.59 -15.56
C MET A 453 8.31 -12.79 -16.86
N LEU A 454 7.17 -12.56 -17.51
CA LEU A 454 7.05 -11.66 -18.67
C LEU A 454 6.08 -10.52 -18.40
N PRO A 455 6.49 -9.25 -18.64
CA PRO A 455 7.87 -8.82 -18.92
C PRO A 455 8.75 -8.91 -17.66
N ALA A 456 10.07 -9.01 -17.85
CA ALA A 456 11.02 -9.14 -16.74
C ALA A 456 11.07 -7.93 -15.79
N ALA A 457 10.66 -6.74 -16.25
CA ALA A 457 10.57 -5.52 -15.45
C ALA A 457 9.21 -4.83 -15.69
N PRO A 458 8.12 -5.35 -15.10
CA PRO A 458 6.78 -4.81 -15.32
C PRO A 458 6.62 -3.45 -14.63
N SER A 459 5.96 -2.51 -15.31
CA SER A 459 5.52 -1.27 -14.67
C SER A 459 4.31 -1.52 -13.74
N PHE A 460 3.95 -0.52 -12.93
CA PHE A 460 2.79 -0.62 -12.04
C PHE A 460 1.51 -1.00 -12.81
N ARG A 461 0.80 -2.04 -12.35
CA ARG A 461 -0.38 -2.67 -12.99
C ARG A 461 -0.18 -3.16 -14.43
N HIS A 462 1.06 -3.33 -14.88
CA HIS A 462 1.30 -3.98 -16.16
C HIS A 462 0.86 -5.44 -16.10
N GLN A 463 0.13 -5.90 -17.12
CA GLN A 463 -0.20 -7.32 -17.22
C GLN A 463 1.08 -8.13 -17.31
N ARG A 464 1.14 -9.20 -16.51
CA ARG A 464 2.32 -10.04 -16.44
C ARG A 464 1.94 -11.50 -16.28
N SER A 465 2.76 -12.35 -16.86
CA SER A 465 2.64 -13.81 -16.77
C SER A 465 3.81 -14.30 -15.94
N VAL A 466 3.54 -15.05 -14.88
CA VAL A 466 4.57 -15.68 -14.04
C VAL A 466 4.36 -17.18 -14.07
N THR A 467 5.33 -17.90 -14.58
CA THR A 467 5.27 -19.35 -14.72
C THR A 467 6.39 -19.94 -13.89
N PHE A 468 6.08 -20.95 -13.07
CA PHE A 468 7.10 -21.74 -12.40
C PHE A 468 7.15 -23.12 -13.01
N SER A 469 8.28 -23.78 -12.79
CA SER A 469 8.48 -25.17 -13.18
C SER A 469 9.21 -25.93 -12.10
N SER A 470 8.96 -27.24 -12.08
CA SER A 470 9.67 -28.20 -11.26
C SER A 470 9.87 -29.47 -12.09
N ILE A 471 11.11 -29.97 -12.11
CA ILE A 471 11.51 -31.14 -12.90
C ILE A 471 12.25 -32.14 -12.02
N SER A 472 11.94 -33.41 -12.24
CA SER A 472 12.62 -34.57 -11.65
C SER A 472 12.99 -35.57 -12.74
N HIS A 473 13.59 -36.70 -12.33
CA HIS A 473 13.91 -37.81 -13.22
C HIS A 473 12.68 -38.56 -13.76
N SER A 474 11.53 -38.45 -13.08
CA SER A 474 10.31 -39.19 -13.42
C SER A 474 9.18 -38.31 -13.96
N SER A 475 9.17 -37.01 -13.63
CA SER A 475 8.15 -36.10 -14.12
C SER A 475 8.66 -34.67 -14.25
N ALA A 476 7.92 -33.84 -14.98
CA ALA A 476 8.15 -32.40 -15.06
C ALA A 476 6.81 -31.68 -14.95
N LEU A 477 6.77 -30.51 -14.34
CA LEU A 477 5.57 -29.70 -14.15
C LEU A 477 5.90 -28.25 -14.51
N ALA A 478 4.97 -27.59 -15.20
CA ALA A 478 4.95 -26.15 -15.34
C ALA A 478 3.53 -25.63 -15.05
N MET A 479 3.42 -24.56 -14.27
CA MET A 479 2.13 -23.94 -13.92
C MET A 479 2.25 -22.42 -13.94
N ASN A 480 1.13 -21.75 -14.16
CA ASN A 480 1.02 -20.29 -14.20
C ASN A 480 0.41 -19.73 -12.90
N LEU A 481 0.90 -18.58 -12.44
CA LEU A 481 0.40 -17.85 -11.28
C LEU A 481 -0.68 -16.82 -11.63
N ASP A 482 -1.54 -17.11 -12.63
CA ASP A 482 -2.66 -16.23 -13.03
C ASP A 482 -3.63 -15.96 -11.86
N CYS A 483 -3.67 -16.83 -10.84
CA CYS A 483 -4.45 -16.63 -9.62
C CYS A 483 -4.07 -15.35 -8.84
N PHE A 484 -2.84 -14.86 -9.01
CA PHE A 484 -2.35 -13.59 -8.46
C PHE A 484 -2.51 -12.40 -9.41
N ARG A 485 -3.02 -12.60 -10.64
CA ARG A 485 -3.21 -11.53 -11.63
C ARG A 485 -1.96 -10.64 -11.78
N THR A 486 -2.12 -9.32 -11.74
CA THR A 486 -1.01 -8.37 -11.83
C THR A 486 -0.22 -8.25 -10.53
N SER A 487 -0.57 -8.91 -9.41
CA SER A 487 0.28 -8.96 -8.21
C SER A 487 1.37 -10.05 -8.27
N ALA A 488 1.25 -11.01 -9.20
CA ALA A 488 2.23 -12.07 -9.42
C ALA A 488 3.63 -11.53 -9.69
N TRP A 489 4.64 -12.03 -8.98
CA TRP A 489 6.05 -11.65 -9.15
C TRP A 489 6.90 -12.91 -9.32
N VAL A 490 8.07 -12.78 -9.93
CA VAL A 490 9.00 -13.91 -10.10
C VAL A 490 9.29 -14.64 -8.79
N TYR A 491 9.39 -13.92 -7.67
CA TYR A 491 9.56 -14.49 -6.33
C TYR A 491 8.43 -15.42 -5.88
N HIS A 492 7.18 -15.13 -6.28
CA HIS A 492 6.08 -16.06 -6.04
C HIS A 492 6.30 -17.34 -6.86
N GLY A 493 6.71 -17.19 -8.12
CA GLY A 493 7.03 -18.33 -8.99
C GLY A 493 8.13 -19.21 -8.40
N GLU A 494 9.22 -18.60 -7.94
CA GLU A 494 10.35 -19.32 -7.31
C GLU A 494 9.87 -20.09 -6.07
N THR A 495 9.08 -19.44 -5.20
CA THR A 495 8.52 -20.06 -4.00
C THR A 495 7.60 -21.24 -4.34
N TYR A 496 6.73 -21.08 -5.34
CA TYR A 496 5.86 -22.15 -5.81
C TYR A 496 6.62 -23.31 -6.46
N GLY A 497 7.71 -23.02 -7.19
CA GLY A 497 8.60 -24.04 -7.74
C GLY A 497 9.24 -24.91 -6.66
N LEU A 498 9.67 -24.29 -5.55
CA LEU A 498 10.17 -25.01 -4.38
C LEU A 498 9.07 -25.89 -3.76
N ILE A 499 7.89 -25.33 -3.51
CA ILE A 499 6.74 -26.05 -2.91
C ILE A 499 6.36 -27.26 -3.77
N ALA A 500 6.21 -27.08 -5.09
CA ALA A 500 5.86 -28.16 -6.00
C ALA A 500 6.90 -29.29 -5.99
N SER A 501 8.19 -28.93 -6.00
CA SER A 501 9.29 -29.90 -5.93
C SER A 501 9.26 -30.69 -4.62
N THR A 502 9.01 -30.02 -3.50
CA THR A 502 8.89 -30.66 -2.19
C THR A 502 7.68 -31.59 -2.11
N ILE A 503 6.51 -31.17 -2.62
CA ILE A 503 5.32 -32.03 -2.69
C ILE A 503 5.62 -33.28 -3.52
N HIS A 504 6.23 -33.12 -4.70
CA HIS A 504 6.59 -34.25 -5.56
C HIS A 504 7.56 -35.21 -4.89
N GLN A 505 8.56 -34.69 -4.17
CA GLN A 505 9.50 -35.48 -3.40
C GLN A 505 8.81 -36.34 -2.34
N TYR A 506 7.89 -35.78 -1.55
CA TYR A 506 7.22 -36.52 -0.47
C TYR A 506 6.33 -37.66 -0.98
N ASN A 507 5.86 -37.60 -2.22
CA ASN A 507 4.99 -38.60 -2.81
C ASN A 507 5.75 -39.70 -3.58
N LEU A 508 7.08 -39.60 -3.70
CA LEU A 508 7.92 -40.64 -4.29
C LEU A 508 8.36 -41.66 -3.24
N PRO A 509 8.52 -42.94 -3.59
CA PRO A 509 9.04 -43.96 -2.68
C PRO A 509 10.41 -43.56 -2.13
N SER A 510 10.67 -43.86 -0.85
CA SER A 510 11.98 -43.65 -0.23
C SER A 510 13.09 -44.22 -1.11
N PRO A 511 14.19 -43.48 -1.35
CA PRO A 511 15.27 -43.97 -2.19
C PRO A 511 15.88 -45.25 -1.59
N PRO A 512 16.36 -46.18 -2.43
CA PRO A 512 17.08 -47.37 -1.95
C PRO A 512 18.28 -46.96 -1.09
N SER A 513 18.63 -47.81 -0.12
CA SER A 513 19.64 -47.59 0.94
C SER A 513 21.06 -47.23 0.49
N HIS A 514 21.33 -47.23 -0.82
CA HIS A 514 22.62 -46.90 -1.44
C HIS A 514 22.70 -45.46 -2.00
N LEU A 515 21.59 -44.72 -2.02
CA LEU A 515 21.54 -43.31 -2.44
C LEU A 515 21.50 -42.39 -1.20
N PRO A 516 21.94 -41.12 -1.32
CA PRO A 516 21.89 -40.18 -0.21
C PRO A 516 20.47 -40.09 0.37
N SER A 517 20.40 -40.09 1.71
CA SER A 517 19.16 -40.11 2.49
C SER A 517 18.25 -38.90 2.28
N SER A 518 18.75 -37.86 1.60
CA SER A 518 17.98 -36.68 1.19
C SER A 518 18.21 -36.38 -0.29
N PRO A 519 17.15 -36.24 -1.09
CA PRO A 519 17.28 -35.80 -2.47
C PRO A 519 17.75 -34.34 -2.54
N THR A 520 18.43 -34.00 -3.63
CA THR A 520 19.02 -32.67 -3.83
C THR A 520 18.13 -31.83 -4.75
N LEU A 521 17.66 -30.68 -4.25
CA LEU A 521 16.91 -29.70 -5.03
C LEU A 521 17.83 -28.57 -5.48
N TYR A 522 17.89 -28.35 -6.78
CA TYR A 522 18.65 -27.27 -7.40
C TYR A 522 17.75 -26.12 -7.84
N THR A 523 18.13 -24.92 -7.44
CA THR A 523 17.47 -23.68 -7.79
C THR A 523 18.54 -22.58 -7.92
N ASP A 524 18.36 -21.67 -8.86
CA ASP A 524 19.17 -20.47 -9.04
C ASP A 524 18.75 -19.31 -8.12
N HIS A 525 17.77 -19.54 -7.24
CA HIS A 525 17.25 -18.53 -6.33
C HIS A 525 18.34 -18.05 -5.34
N LEU A 526 18.83 -16.83 -5.57
CA LEU A 526 19.88 -16.15 -4.80
C LEU A 526 19.52 -15.92 -3.32
N ASN A 527 18.24 -15.97 -2.95
CA ASN A 527 17.80 -15.83 -1.54
C ASN A 527 17.74 -17.18 -0.81
N SER A 528 17.48 -18.31 -1.49
CA SER A 528 17.57 -19.64 -0.87
C SER A 528 19.00 -20.10 -0.70
N SER A 529 19.93 -19.64 -1.55
CA SER A 529 21.35 -19.90 -1.32
C SER A 529 21.81 -19.33 0.02
N ARG A 530 21.35 -18.15 0.46
CA ARG A 530 21.70 -17.57 1.78
C ARG A 530 21.02 -18.26 2.97
N ILE A 531 19.78 -18.72 2.83
CA ILE A 531 19.05 -19.43 3.90
C ILE A 531 19.64 -20.84 4.09
N VAL A 532 20.07 -21.50 3.01
CA VAL A 532 20.61 -22.88 3.04
C VAL A 532 22.13 -22.90 3.27
N SER A 533 22.89 -21.93 2.75
CA SER A 533 24.36 -21.85 2.95
C SER A 533 24.76 -21.61 4.40
N SER A 534 23.84 -21.08 5.21
CA SER A 534 24.04 -20.88 6.65
C SER A 534 24.00 -22.19 7.43
N ALA A 535 23.46 -23.27 6.83
CA ALA A 535 23.21 -24.54 7.50
C ALA A 535 24.07 -25.71 6.97
N LEU A 536 24.57 -25.68 5.73
CA LEU A 536 25.28 -26.83 5.15
C LEU A 536 26.44 -26.40 4.21
N HIS A 537 27.62 -27.01 4.41
CA HIS A 537 28.72 -26.98 3.45
C HIS A 537 28.35 -27.82 2.22
N LEU A 538 28.02 -27.17 1.10
CA LEU A 538 27.73 -27.83 -0.17
C LEU A 538 28.91 -27.71 -1.16
N PRO A 539 29.23 -28.78 -1.94
CA PRO A 539 30.23 -28.73 -2.99
C PRO A 539 29.78 -27.90 -4.21
N PRO A 540 30.71 -27.39 -5.03
CA PRO A 540 30.39 -26.54 -6.17
C PRO A 540 29.64 -27.30 -7.27
N LEU A 541 28.71 -26.60 -7.94
CA LEU A 541 27.94 -27.08 -9.10
C LEU A 541 28.89 -27.56 -10.23
N PRO A 542 28.61 -28.69 -10.89
CA PRO A 542 29.36 -29.11 -12.07
C PRO A 542 29.18 -28.11 -13.24
N HIS A 543 30.28 -27.76 -13.91
CA HIS A 543 30.35 -26.81 -15.03
C HIS A 543 29.41 -27.08 -16.22
N GLN A 544 28.76 -28.25 -16.29
CA GLN A 544 27.81 -28.62 -17.34
C GLN A 544 26.40 -28.01 -17.16
N TRP A 545 26.12 -27.34 -16.04
CA TRP A 545 24.80 -26.79 -15.73
C TRP A 545 24.70 -25.27 -15.95
N SER A 546 25.24 -24.79 -17.07
CA SER A 546 25.21 -23.37 -17.44
C SER A 546 23.79 -22.82 -17.70
N SER A 547 22.78 -23.69 -17.79
CA SER A 547 21.36 -23.33 -17.72
C SER A 547 20.60 -24.45 -16.99
N LEU A 548 19.99 -24.16 -15.83
CA LEU A 548 19.14 -25.12 -15.13
C LEU A 548 18.01 -25.59 -16.05
N PRO A 549 17.70 -26.90 -16.16
CA PRO A 549 16.61 -27.37 -17.01
C PRO A 549 15.23 -26.78 -16.62
N GLY A 550 15.03 -26.46 -15.34
CA GLY A 550 13.87 -25.68 -14.88
C GLY A 550 13.73 -24.33 -15.59
N HIS A 551 14.84 -23.60 -15.78
CA HIS A 551 14.82 -22.30 -16.47
C HIS A 551 14.29 -22.37 -17.89
N ARG A 552 14.73 -23.39 -18.64
CA ARG A 552 14.28 -23.62 -20.02
C ARG A 552 12.80 -24.01 -20.06
N LEU A 553 12.34 -24.80 -19.09
CA LEU A 553 10.93 -25.18 -18.99
C LEU A 553 10.05 -24.00 -18.60
N ALA A 554 10.40 -23.23 -17.56
CA ALA A 554 9.63 -22.06 -17.13
C ALA A 554 9.55 -20.99 -18.25
N SER A 555 10.67 -20.66 -18.88
CA SER A 555 10.73 -19.68 -19.97
C SER A 555 10.08 -20.19 -21.25
N GLY A 556 10.30 -21.46 -21.61
CA GLY A 556 9.70 -22.08 -22.80
C GLY A 556 8.18 -22.20 -22.69
N SER A 557 7.66 -22.46 -21.48
CA SER A 557 6.23 -22.61 -21.21
C SER A 557 5.44 -21.30 -21.38
N GLN A 558 6.10 -20.14 -21.29
CA GLN A 558 5.47 -18.85 -21.55
C GLN A 558 5.18 -18.59 -23.03
N HIS A 559 5.83 -19.34 -23.93
CA HIS A 559 5.70 -19.18 -25.38
C HIS A 559 4.85 -20.28 -26.03
N LEU A 560 4.27 -21.19 -25.24
CA LEU A 560 3.39 -22.23 -25.74
C LEU A 560 2.04 -21.66 -26.20
N GLN A 561 1.47 -22.27 -27.24
CA GLN A 561 0.13 -21.90 -27.74
C GLN A 561 -0.97 -22.19 -26.70
N ILE A 562 -0.77 -23.22 -25.86
CA ILE A 562 -1.64 -23.54 -24.73
C ILE A 562 -0.93 -23.09 -23.46
N ARG A 563 -1.57 -22.20 -22.68
CA ARG A 563 -0.99 -21.73 -21.41
C ARG A 563 -0.93 -22.88 -20.39
N PRO A 564 0.13 -22.92 -19.56
CA PRO A 564 0.18 -23.83 -18.42
C PRO A 564 -1.04 -23.66 -17.49
N PRO A 565 -1.47 -24.72 -16.80
CA PRO A 565 -2.61 -24.65 -15.88
C PRO A 565 -2.34 -23.67 -14.73
N PRO A 566 -3.40 -23.05 -14.17
CA PRO A 566 -3.25 -22.12 -13.06
C PRO A 566 -2.90 -22.86 -11.76
N ALA A 567 -1.97 -22.30 -10.98
CA ALA A 567 -1.61 -22.78 -9.67
C ALA A 567 -2.70 -22.47 -8.63
N PRO A 568 -2.87 -23.33 -7.59
CA PRO A 568 -3.82 -23.06 -6.52
C PRO A 568 -3.41 -21.82 -5.71
N LEU A 569 -4.40 -21.02 -5.28
CA LEU A 569 -4.17 -19.82 -4.48
C LEU A 569 -3.92 -20.20 -3.00
N PRO A 570 -2.82 -19.74 -2.34
CA PRO A 570 -2.35 -20.28 -1.07
C PRO A 570 -2.98 -19.53 0.12
N THR A 571 -4.30 -19.34 0.06
CA THR A 571 -5.07 -18.55 1.04
C THR A 571 -5.02 -19.09 2.46
N PHE A 572 -4.58 -20.34 2.64
CA PHE A 572 -4.35 -20.99 3.93
C PHE A 572 -3.03 -20.57 4.62
N PHE A 573 -2.15 -19.84 3.93
CA PHE A 573 -0.91 -19.26 4.48
C PHE A 573 -0.90 -17.74 4.54
N MET A 574 -1.92 -17.07 3.96
CA MET A 574 -2.05 -15.62 4.01
C MET A 574 -2.47 -15.14 5.41
N ASP A 575 -2.26 -13.85 5.70
CA ASP A 575 -2.85 -13.23 6.88
C ASP A 575 -4.39 -13.34 6.86
N SER A 576 -5.03 -13.29 8.03
CA SER A 576 -6.49 -13.41 8.14
C SER A 576 -7.23 -12.35 7.31
N PHE A 577 -6.67 -11.14 7.21
CA PHE A 577 -7.24 -10.05 6.43
C PHE A 577 -6.25 -9.53 5.40
N MET A 578 -6.58 -9.62 4.11
CA MET A 578 -5.68 -9.22 3.03
C MET A 578 -6.27 -8.11 2.19
N LEU A 579 -5.42 -7.16 1.77
CA LEU A 579 -5.80 -6.13 0.81
C LEU A 579 -6.01 -6.77 -0.57
N TYR A 580 -7.10 -6.40 -1.23
CA TYR A 580 -7.53 -6.94 -2.51
C TYR A 580 -7.94 -5.82 -3.46
N SER A 581 -7.53 -5.94 -4.72
CA SER A 581 -7.95 -5.09 -5.84
C SER A 581 -8.58 -5.97 -6.93
N PRO A 582 -9.75 -5.62 -7.49
CA PRO A 582 -10.34 -6.37 -8.59
C PRO A 582 -9.38 -6.50 -9.79
N ASN A 583 -8.54 -5.49 -10.04
CA ASN A 583 -7.60 -5.53 -11.15
C ASN A 583 -6.34 -6.35 -10.83
N ASP A 584 -5.93 -6.37 -9.56
CA ASP A 584 -4.61 -6.87 -9.16
C ASP A 584 -4.62 -8.14 -8.31
N GLY A 585 -5.78 -8.60 -7.85
CA GLY A 585 -5.89 -9.75 -6.95
C GLY A 585 -5.50 -9.40 -5.50
N TYR A 586 -4.99 -10.39 -4.78
CA TYR A 586 -4.47 -10.23 -3.42
C TYR A 586 -3.10 -9.53 -3.45
N ILE A 587 -2.92 -8.54 -2.58
CA ILE A 587 -1.70 -7.73 -2.49
C ILE A 587 -0.93 -8.18 -1.24
N GLU A 588 -0.05 -9.16 -1.41
CA GLU A 588 0.71 -9.77 -0.31
C GLU A 588 1.93 -8.95 0.10
N THR A 589 2.60 -8.34 -0.87
CA THR A 589 3.87 -7.65 -0.64
C THR A 589 3.79 -6.17 -0.99
N SER A 590 4.63 -5.39 -0.32
CA SER A 590 4.86 -3.99 -0.66
C SER A 590 3.62 -3.09 -0.61
N ILE A 591 2.68 -3.33 0.32
CA ILE A 591 1.48 -2.49 0.51
C ILE A 591 1.86 -1.00 0.64
N SER A 592 2.95 -0.72 1.35
CA SER A 592 3.52 0.61 1.54
C SER A 592 4.00 1.31 0.27
N SER A 593 4.26 0.60 -0.83
CA SER A 593 4.57 1.19 -2.16
C SER A 593 3.41 1.05 -3.15
N TYR A 594 2.59 -0.01 -3.00
CA TYR A 594 1.38 -0.23 -3.79
C TYR A 594 0.34 0.87 -3.55
N LEU A 595 -0.02 1.15 -2.29
CA LEU A 595 -1.04 2.15 -1.97
C LEU A 595 -0.68 3.55 -2.50
N PRO A 596 0.54 4.09 -2.30
CA PRO A 596 0.93 5.34 -2.94
C PRO A 596 0.74 5.34 -4.46
N SER A 597 1.05 4.22 -5.13
CA SER A 597 0.94 4.10 -6.59
C SER A 597 -0.52 4.15 -7.05
N VAL A 598 -1.43 3.44 -6.36
CA VAL A 598 -2.88 3.50 -6.61
C VAL A 598 -3.42 4.92 -6.41
N LEU A 599 -3.12 5.53 -5.26
CA LEU A 599 -3.59 6.88 -4.91
C LEU A 599 -3.10 7.93 -5.91
N THR A 600 -1.87 7.76 -6.40
CA THR A 600 -1.32 8.65 -7.42
C THR A 600 -2.04 8.49 -8.75
N SER A 601 -2.28 7.25 -9.19
CA SER A 601 -2.98 6.98 -10.44
C SER A 601 -4.41 7.57 -10.41
N ALA A 602 -5.10 7.45 -9.27
CA ALA A 602 -6.40 8.06 -9.06
C ALA A 602 -6.34 9.60 -9.10
N ALA A 603 -5.35 10.22 -8.43
CA ALA A 603 -5.17 11.67 -8.43
C ALA A 603 -4.85 12.21 -9.84
N TYR A 604 -4.01 11.51 -10.61
CA TYR A 604 -3.68 11.87 -11.98
C TYR A 604 -4.87 11.74 -12.94
N SER A 605 -5.74 10.76 -12.70
CA SER A 605 -6.94 10.54 -13.51
C SER A 605 -8.10 11.48 -13.14
N SER A 606 -7.97 12.27 -12.06
CA SER A 606 -9.01 13.18 -11.61
C SER A 606 -9.22 14.32 -12.61
N PRO A 607 -10.47 14.63 -13.03
CA PRO A 607 -10.75 15.75 -13.93
C PRO A 607 -10.42 17.12 -13.34
N ASP A 608 -10.33 17.21 -12.00
CA ASP A 608 -9.95 18.41 -11.26
C ASP A 608 -8.43 18.66 -11.33
N PHE A 609 -7.65 17.61 -11.56
CA PHE A 609 -6.22 17.72 -11.75
C PHE A 609 -5.90 18.16 -13.18
N ARG A 610 -5.89 19.48 -13.41
CA ARG A 610 -5.46 20.12 -14.66
C ARG A 610 -4.22 20.97 -14.43
N PRO A 611 -3.01 20.37 -14.29
CA PRO A 611 -1.79 21.16 -14.13
C PRO A 611 -1.58 22.08 -15.35
N ALA A 612 -2.08 21.68 -16.52
CA ALA A 612 -2.56 22.58 -17.56
C ALA A 612 -3.36 21.77 -18.60
N MET A 613 -4.39 22.34 -19.22
CA MET A 613 -5.02 21.79 -20.43
C MET A 613 -4.03 21.66 -21.63
N THR A 614 -2.75 22.00 -21.42
CA THR A 614 -1.67 21.99 -22.39
C THR A 614 -0.84 20.70 -22.37
N MET A 615 -1.06 19.76 -21.43
CA MET A 615 -0.34 18.48 -21.40
C MET A 615 -1.27 17.30 -21.68
N LEU A 616 -1.55 17.05 -22.96
CA LEU A 616 -2.21 15.81 -23.39
C LEU A 616 -1.13 14.72 -23.53
N LEU A 617 -0.70 14.17 -22.39
CA LEU A 617 0.40 13.20 -22.31
C LEU A 617 0.25 12.02 -23.29
N PRO A 618 -0.94 11.41 -23.54
CA PRO A 618 -1.08 10.29 -24.47
C PRO A 618 -0.61 10.54 -25.91
N PHE A 619 -0.54 11.80 -26.37
CA PHE A 619 -0.06 12.13 -27.71
C PHE A 619 1.46 12.32 -27.80
N HIS A 620 2.17 12.25 -26.68
CA HIS A 620 3.61 12.46 -26.59
C HIS A 620 4.33 11.13 -26.32
N ASP A 621 5.67 11.17 -26.27
CA ASP A 621 6.45 10.01 -25.82
C ASP A 621 6.05 9.59 -24.39
N GLN A 622 5.90 8.28 -24.17
CA GLN A 622 5.44 7.71 -22.89
C GLN A 622 6.59 7.19 -22.02
N HIS A 623 7.85 7.33 -22.44
CA HIS A 623 8.96 6.88 -21.61
C HIS A 623 9.10 7.78 -20.39
N THR A 624 9.40 7.19 -19.24
CA THR A 624 9.60 7.94 -18.00
C THR A 624 10.75 8.93 -18.15
N PRO A 625 10.60 10.18 -17.69
CA PRO A 625 11.71 11.14 -17.70
C PRO A 625 12.94 10.63 -16.93
N PRO A 626 14.16 11.02 -17.34
CA PRO A 626 15.38 10.64 -16.63
C PRO A 626 15.38 11.19 -15.21
N GLU A 627 15.67 10.33 -14.22
CA GLU A 627 15.63 10.70 -12.79
C GLU A 627 16.65 11.77 -12.42
N HIS A 628 17.86 11.70 -12.98
CA HIS A 628 19.00 12.51 -12.55
C HIS A 628 18.68 14.02 -12.41
N PRO A 629 18.16 14.73 -13.43
CA PRO A 629 17.87 16.16 -13.32
C PRO A 629 16.83 16.55 -12.28
N TYR A 630 15.92 15.65 -11.90
CA TYR A 630 14.81 15.94 -10.98
C TYR A 630 15.04 15.42 -9.57
N LEU A 631 15.80 14.34 -9.42
CA LEU A 631 15.92 13.61 -8.16
C LEU A 631 17.34 13.59 -7.59
N ARG A 632 18.38 13.82 -8.41
CA ARG A 632 19.79 13.61 -8.02
C ARG A 632 20.72 14.81 -8.25
N ALA A 633 20.43 15.65 -9.25
CA ALA A 633 21.35 16.71 -9.68
C ALA A 633 21.63 17.77 -8.58
N SER A 634 22.91 18.08 -8.39
CA SER A 634 23.41 19.09 -7.43
C SER A 634 23.11 20.54 -7.84
N SER A 635 22.75 20.76 -9.12
CA SER A 635 22.16 22.02 -9.60
C SER A 635 21.16 21.70 -10.71
N ALA A 636 19.90 22.14 -10.53
CA ALA A 636 18.81 21.80 -11.44
C ALA A 636 17.88 22.99 -11.68
N TYR A 637 18.45 24.13 -12.10
CA TYR A 637 17.64 25.29 -12.52
C TYR A 637 16.63 24.90 -13.61
N SER A 638 17.00 23.98 -14.51
CA SER A 638 16.10 23.41 -15.51
C SER A 638 14.86 22.75 -14.90
N ALA A 639 15.00 21.92 -13.85
CA ALA A 639 13.87 21.28 -13.19
C ALA A 639 12.94 22.32 -12.53
N LEU A 640 13.52 23.39 -11.98
CA LEU A 640 12.73 24.50 -11.45
C LEU A 640 11.93 25.22 -12.55
N VAL A 641 12.57 25.52 -13.69
CA VAL A 641 11.89 26.10 -14.85
C VAL A 641 10.75 25.19 -15.33
N GLN A 642 10.97 23.87 -15.34
CA GLN A 642 9.93 22.89 -15.67
C GLN A 642 8.74 22.96 -14.71
N LEU A 643 8.98 23.09 -13.40
CA LEU A 643 7.91 23.19 -12.40
C LEU A 643 7.02 24.41 -12.68
N TYR A 644 7.62 25.57 -12.94
CA TYR A 644 6.87 26.79 -13.26
C TYR A 644 6.18 26.71 -14.63
N ALA A 645 6.85 26.13 -15.63
CA ALA A 645 6.28 25.99 -16.97
C ALA A 645 5.04 25.09 -16.97
N ARG A 646 5.13 23.92 -16.32
CA ARG A 646 4.03 22.95 -16.18
C ARG A 646 2.89 23.44 -15.30
N SER A 647 3.12 24.47 -14.49
CA SER A 647 2.09 25.08 -13.64
C SER A 647 1.43 26.31 -14.26
N ASP A 648 1.80 26.72 -15.49
CA ASP A 648 1.44 28.01 -16.10
C ASP A 648 1.82 29.22 -15.20
N GLN A 649 2.95 29.14 -14.51
CA GLN A 649 3.43 30.14 -13.54
C GLN A 649 4.72 30.86 -13.97
N LEU A 650 5.18 30.68 -15.21
CA LEU A 650 6.33 31.43 -15.71
C LEU A 650 5.97 32.91 -15.86
N ASP A 651 6.81 33.74 -15.24
CA ASP A 651 6.66 35.18 -15.10
C ASP A 651 7.00 35.95 -16.39
N THR A 652 6.19 35.73 -17.43
CA THR A 652 6.24 36.44 -18.73
C THR A 652 5.45 37.75 -18.68
N THR A 653 5.69 38.70 -19.60
CA THR A 653 4.90 39.95 -19.64
C THR A 653 3.43 39.67 -19.94
N TYR A 654 3.10 38.68 -20.78
CA TYR A 654 1.72 38.25 -21.00
C TYR A 654 1.08 37.70 -19.72
N ALA A 655 1.78 36.86 -18.95
CA ALA A 655 1.27 36.33 -17.69
C ALA A 655 1.03 37.44 -16.65
N ARG A 656 1.92 38.43 -16.57
CA ARG A 656 1.74 39.62 -15.73
C ARG A 656 0.57 40.48 -16.20
N PHE A 657 0.43 40.73 -17.50
CA PHE A 657 -0.70 41.47 -18.05
C PHE A 657 -2.03 40.79 -17.72
N ARG A 658 -2.14 39.46 -17.94
CA ARG A 658 -3.35 38.68 -17.64
C ARG A 658 -3.77 38.77 -16.16
N ARG A 659 -2.81 38.92 -15.25
CA ARG A 659 -3.04 38.89 -13.79
C ARG A 659 -3.21 40.28 -13.17
N PHE A 660 -2.46 41.27 -13.64
CA PHE A 660 -2.36 42.59 -13.01
C PHE A 660 -2.81 43.74 -13.92
N GLY A 661 -2.89 43.53 -15.23
CA GLY A 661 -3.30 44.54 -16.22
C GLY A 661 -2.38 45.76 -16.37
N ASN A 662 -1.29 45.85 -15.59
CA ASN A 662 -0.46 47.05 -15.45
C ASN A 662 0.83 47.04 -16.30
N VAL A 663 1.03 46.02 -17.13
CA VAL A 663 2.20 45.89 -18.01
C VAL A 663 1.76 45.56 -19.43
N SER A 664 2.50 46.03 -20.44
CA SER A 664 2.24 45.64 -21.83
C SER A 664 2.41 44.12 -22.02
N PRO A 665 1.50 43.43 -22.72
CA PRO A 665 1.63 42.00 -23.00
C PRO A 665 2.65 41.67 -24.10
N MET A 666 3.23 42.70 -24.74
CA MET A 666 4.19 42.54 -25.83
C MET A 666 5.54 42.02 -25.34
N CYS A 667 6.31 41.39 -26.24
CA CYS A 667 7.64 40.88 -25.94
C CYS A 667 8.61 41.99 -25.53
N ILE A 668 9.27 41.81 -24.37
CA ILE A 668 10.26 42.74 -23.83
C ILE A 668 11.50 42.87 -24.72
N SER A 669 11.72 41.90 -25.60
CA SER A 669 12.80 41.91 -26.57
C SER A 669 12.48 42.68 -27.86
N GLY A 670 11.32 43.36 -27.93
CA GLY A 670 10.92 44.17 -29.08
C GLY A 670 10.35 43.38 -30.25
N CYS A 671 9.83 42.16 -30.01
CA CYS A 671 9.13 41.39 -31.04
C CYS A 671 7.68 41.87 -31.19
N ASP A 672 7.17 41.85 -32.41
CA ASP A 672 5.74 42.12 -32.71
C ASP A 672 4.88 40.87 -32.42
N ALA A 673 4.87 40.45 -31.16
CA ALA A 673 4.11 39.31 -30.68
C ALA A 673 3.85 39.42 -29.17
N LEU A 674 2.77 38.77 -28.72
CA LEU A 674 2.51 38.57 -27.29
C LEU A 674 3.62 37.71 -26.67
N GLU A 675 4.11 38.11 -25.50
CA GLU A 675 5.16 37.36 -24.79
C GLU A 675 4.59 36.15 -24.04
N THR A 676 4.03 35.22 -24.79
CA THR A 676 3.62 33.94 -24.23
C THR A 676 4.85 33.08 -23.90
N VAL A 677 4.66 32.08 -23.05
CA VAL A 677 5.71 31.06 -22.77
C VAL A 677 6.17 30.39 -24.07
N HIS A 678 5.22 30.06 -24.96
CA HIS A 678 5.51 29.51 -26.28
C HIS A 678 6.39 30.44 -27.12
N HIS A 679 6.04 31.73 -27.18
CA HIS A 679 6.85 32.70 -27.90
C HIS A 679 8.28 32.75 -27.37
N VAL A 680 8.48 32.86 -26.05
CA VAL A 680 9.82 32.97 -25.45
C VAL A 680 10.70 31.75 -25.81
N PHE A 681 10.17 30.53 -25.68
CA PHE A 681 10.98 29.33 -25.91
C PHE A 681 11.11 28.94 -27.39
N VAL A 682 10.04 29.06 -28.18
CA VAL A 682 9.94 28.49 -29.53
C VAL A 682 10.07 29.54 -30.63
N SER A 683 9.33 30.64 -30.54
CA SER A 683 9.19 31.57 -31.68
C SER A 683 10.14 32.77 -31.64
N CYS A 684 10.57 33.21 -30.46
CA CYS A 684 11.30 34.46 -30.26
C CYS A 684 12.64 34.43 -31.03
N PRO A 685 12.89 35.39 -31.96
CA PRO A 685 14.11 35.44 -32.76
C PRO A 685 15.39 35.59 -31.93
N VAL A 686 15.32 36.30 -30.80
CA VAL A 686 16.45 36.51 -29.88
C VAL A 686 17.07 35.21 -29.41
N TYR A 687 16.25 34.17 -29.21
CA TYR A 687 16.71 32.88 -28.71
C TYR A 687 16.98 31.84 -29.80
N ARG A 688 16.88 32.22 -31.09
CA ARG A 688 17.06 31.32 -32.23
C ARG A 688 18.43 30.64 -32.23
N SER A 689 19.51 31.37 -31.91
CA SER A 689 20.86 30.82 -31.87
C SER A 689 21.02 29.71 -30.82
N PHE A 690 20.34 29.83 -29.67
CA PHE A 690 20.34 28.78 -28.65
C PHE A 690 19.65 27.51 -29.15
N ARG A 691 18.51 27.63 -29.87
CA ARG A 691 17.80 26.50 -30.46
C ARG A 691 18.62 25.81 -31.55
N GLN A 692 19.24 26.57 -32.44
CA GLN A 692 20.10 26.05 -33.50
C GLN A 692 21.31 25.28 -32.93
N HIS A 693 21.99 25.85 -31.94
CA HIS A 693 23.12 25.20 -31.27
C HIS A 693 22.71 23.92 -30.53
N ALA A 694 21.56 23.93 -29.85
CA ALA A 694 21.03 22.73 -29.18
C ALA A 694 20.64 21.65 -30.20
N THR A 695 20.03 22.04 -31.33
CA THR A 695 19.68 21.12 -32.43
C THR A 695 20.93 20.42 -32.97
N GLN A 696 21.98 21.19 -33.28
CA GLN A 696 23.22 20.62 -33.82
C GLN A 696 23.89 19.65 -32.84
N THR A 697 23.95 20.01 -31.54
CA THR A 697 24.48 19.13 -30.50
C THR A 697 23.68 17.83 -30.40
N LEU A 698 22.34 17.92 -30.44
CA LEU A 698 21.47 16.76 -30.31
C LEU A 698 21.51 15.84 -31.54
N ILE A 699 21.72 16.40 -32.75
CA ILE A 699 21.97 15.61 -33.97
C ILE A 699 23.22 14.75 -33.76
N THR A 700 24.34 15.35 -33.35
CA THR A 700 25.60 14.63 -33.12
C THR A 700 25.44 13.53 -32.07
N GLU A 701 24.76 13.82 -30.96
CA GLU A 701 24.57 12.84 -29.89
C GLU A 701 23.63 11.69 -30.27
N THR A 702 22.55 12.00 -30.98
CA THR A 702 21.59 11.00 -31.47
C THR A 702 22.22 10.11 -32.55
N SER A 703 22.97 10.69 -33.51
CA SER A 703 23.74 9.94 -34.50
C SER A 703 24.69 8.96 -33.82
N ARG A 704 25.48 9.41 -32.84
CA ARG A 704 26.41 8.53 -32.10
C ARG A 704 25.70 7.36 -31.42
N ILE A 705 24.52 7.59 -30.83
CA ILE A 705 23.73 6.53 -30.18
C ILE A 705 23.24 5.51 -31.22
N LEU A 706 22.71 5.98 -32.34
CA LEU A 706 22.18 5.14 -33.43
C LEU A 706 23.29 4.34 -34.11
N ASP A 707 24.43 4.96 -34.40
CA ASP A 707 25.61 4.33 -35.00
C ASP A 707 26.15 3.22 -34.08
N SER A 708 26.22 3.48 -32.77
CA SER A 708 26.67 2.48 -31.78
C SER A 708 25.73 1.28 -31.64
N ALA A 709 24.49 1.41 -32.11
CA ALA A 709 23.48 0.36 -32.05
C ALA A 709 23.22 -0.30 -33.41
N GLU A 710 24.04 0.02 -34.42
CA GLU A 710 23.98 -0.56 -35.78
C GLU A 710 22.58 -0.46 -36.41
N VAL A 711 21.88 0.66 -36.17
CA VAL A 711 20.52 0.86 -36.66
C VAL A 711 20.51 1.13 -38.17
N PRO A 712 19.58 0.55 -38.95
CA PRO A 712 19.48 0.80 -40.39
C PRO A 712 19.35 2.28 -40.75
N LEU A 713 20.06 2.71 -41.80
CA LEU A 713 20.15 4.11 -42.24
C LEU A 713 18.79 4.80 -42.46
N LEU A 714 17.78 4.07 -42.95
CA LEU A 714 16.44 4.61 -43.17
C LEU A 714 15.76 5.02 -41.85
N ILE A 715 15.96 4.22 -40.80
CA ILE A 715 15.44 4.51 -39.46
C ILE A 715 16.25 5.64 -38.83
N CYS A 716 17.58 5.65 -39.00
CA CYS A 716 18.42 6.76 -38.54
C CYS A 716 17.96 8.11 -39.12
N ARG A 717 17.62 8.16 -40.42
CA ARG A 717 17.08 9.37 -41.06
C ARG A 717 15.77 9.84 -40.40
N SER A 718 14.90 8.91 -40.03
CA SER A 718 13.62 9.20 -39.37
C SER A 718 13.83 9.85 -38.00
N PHE A 719 14.72 9.30 -37.17
CA PHE A 719 15.08 9.91 -35.88
C PHE A 719 15.71 11.30 -36.05
N LEU A 720 16.65 11.45 -36.98
CA LEU A 720 17.33 12.73 -37.21
C LEU A 720 16.39 13.80 -37.78
N GLN A 721 15.36 13.42 -38.55
CA GLN A 721 14.31 14.33 -39.00
C GLN A 721 13.53 14.90 -37.81
N VAL A 722 13.18 14.04 -36.83
CA VAL A 722 12.51 14.50 -35.61
C VAL A 722 13.40 15.46 -34.82
N VAL A 723 14.68 15.14 -34.65
CA VAL A 723 15.64 16.00 -33.93
C VAL A 723 15.75 17.39 -34.57
N ARG A 724 15.81 17.48 -35.91
CA ARG A 724 15.92 18.76 -36.63
C ARG A 724 14.75 19.71 -36.35
N CYS A 725 13.57 19.17 -36.10
CA CYS A 725 12.36 19.94 -35.82
C CYS A 725 11.97 19.94 -34.34
N LEU A 726 12.83 19.43 -33.44
CA LEU A 726 12.44 19.23 -32.04
C LEU A 726 12.16 20.56 -31.31
N PHE A 727 12.96 21.60 -31.57
CA PHE A 727 12.86 22.88 -30.87
C PHE A 727 12.04 23.95 -31.61
N GLU A 728 11.36 23.58 -32.69
CA GLU A 728 10.55 24.47 -33.53
C GLU A 728 9.16 23.86 -33.77
N ASP A 729 8.19 24.70 -34.12
CA ASP A 729 6.86 24.24 -34.52
C ASP A 729 6.96 23.47 -35.85
N GLY A 730 6.23 22.36 -35.96
CA GLY A 730 6.34 21.48 -37.12
C GLY A 730 5.59 20.16 -36.98
N PRO A 731 5.45 19.39 -38.07
CA PRO A 731 4.57 18.23 -38.14
C PRO A 731 4.98 17.06 -37.24
N VAL A 732 6.21 17.07 -36.71
CA VAL A 732 6.70 16.04 -35.77
C VAL A 732 6.04 16.14 -34.40
N TRP A 733 5.49 17.31 -34.06
CA TRP A 733 4.79 17.54 -32.80
C TRP A 733 3.28 17.33 -32.94
N PRO A 734 2.61 16.81 -31.90
CA PRO A 734 1.15 16.84 -31.83
C PRO A 734 0.64 18.28 -32.01
N GLN A 735 -0.40 18.46 -32.84
CA GLN A 735 -0.95 19.77 -33.21
C GLN A 735 0.07 20.73 -33.88
N SER A 736 1.22 20.20 -34.31
CA SER A 736 2.33 20.97 -34.86
C SER A 736 2.93 22.04 -33.94
N LEU A 737 2.70 21.94 -32.63
CA LEU A 737 3.19 22.90 -31.64
C LEU A 737 4.26 22.29 -30.75
N SER A 738 5.46 22.86 -30.77
CA SER A 738 6.55 22.42 -29.91
C SER A 738 6.29 22.79 -28.45
N ARG A 739 6.35 21.78 -27.58
CA ARG A 739 6.18 21.94 -26.12
C ARG A 739 7.39 21.43 -25.35
N PHE A 740 8.58 21.48 -25.97
CA PHE A 740 9.82 20.98 -25.36
C PHE A 740 10.13 21.60 -23.99
N TYR A 741 9.72 22.85 -23.77
CA TYR A 741 9.89 23.56 -22.51
C TYR A 741 9.01 23.03 -21.37
N LEU A 742 8.08 22.11 -21.63
CA LEU A 742 7.37 21.33 -20.63
C LEU A 742 8.05 19.98 -20.33
N GLY A 743 9.22 19.72 -20.93
CA GLY A 743 9.92 18.43 -20.79
C GLY A 743 9.07 17.32 -21.38
N LEU A 744 8.45 17.61 -22.52
CA LEU A 744 7.78 16.65 -23.39
C LEU A 744 8.67 16.44 -24.61
N THR A 745 8.48 15.30 -25.26
CA THR A 745 9.10 14.96 -26.55
C THR A 745 8.03 14.37 -27.47
N PRO A 746 8.15 14.56 -28.80
CA PRO A 746 7.26 13.93 -29.75
C PRO A 746 7.42 12.40 -29.70
N PRO A 747 6.42 11.62 -30.17
CA PRO A 747 6.51 10.17 -30.24
C PRO A 747 7.75 9.71 -31.01
N LEU A 748 8.47 8.72 -30.45
CA LEU A 748 9.64 8.16 -31.11
C LEU A 748 9.24 7.31 -32.33
N PRO A 749 10.01 7.34 -33.43
CA PRO A 749 9.82 6.43 -34.55
C PRO A 749 9.91 4.95 -34.11
N ALA A 750 9.05 4.10 -34.68
CA ALA A 750 9.03 2.67 -34.38
C ALA A 750 10.29 1.96 -34.92
N LEU A 751 10.86 1.06 -34.11
CA LEU A 751 11.99 0.20 -34.49
C LEU A 751 11.48 -1.20 -34.84
N THR A 752 11.08 -1.42 -36.08
CA THR A 752 10.67 -2.74 -36.60
C THR A 752 11.89 -3.59 -36.96
N GLY A 753 12.00 -4.81 -36.43
CA GLY A 753 13.01 -5.80 -36.86
C GLY A 753 14.19 -6.09 -35.91
N LEU A 754 14.23 -5.51 -34.71
CA LEU A 754 15.25 -5.78 -33.68
C LEU A 754 14.67 -6.57 -32.48
N PRO A 755 15.45 -7.44 -31.79
CA PRO A 755 14.98 -8.19 -30.64
C PRO A 755 14.53 -7.25 -29.50
N GLY A 756 13.32 -7.48 -28.97
CA GLY A 756 12.55 -6.51 -28.18
C GLY A 756 13.27 -5.88 -26.99
N ALA A 757 14.14 -6.61 -26.28
CA ALA A 757 14.88 -6.09 -25.13
C ALA A 757 15.97 -5.08 -25.50
N LYS A 758 16.67 -5.26 -26.63
CA LYS A 758 17.69 -4.30 -27.12
C LYS A 758 17.01 -3.03 -27.64
N THR A 759 15.88 -3.21 -28.32
CA THR A 759 15.04 -2.13 -28.86
C THR A 759 14.52 -1.20 -27.76
N SER A 760 13.97 -1.76 -26.68
CA SER A 760 13.45 -0.98 -25.55
C SER A 760 14.53 -0.12 -24.87
N ARG A 761 15.71 -0.71 -24.58
CA ARG A 761 16.83 0.02 -23.96
C ARG A 761 17.33 1.17 -24.83
N LEU A 762 17.40 0.96 -26.14
CA LEU A 762 17.82 1.98 -27.09
C LEU A 762 16.83 3.16 -27.12
N LEU A 763 15.53 2.87 -27.19
CA LEU A 763 14.47 3.90 -27.19
C LEU A 763 14.48 4.72 -25.90
N VAL A 764 14.59 4.07 -24.74
CA VAL A 764 14.72 4.76 -23.44
C VAL A 764 15.94 5.68 -23.43
N ARG A 765 17.08 5.23 -23.95
CA ARG A 765 18.31 6.03 -24.02
C ARG A 765 18.11 7.28 -24.90
N ILE A 766 17.49 7.11 -26.07
CA ILE A 766 17.19 8.23 -26.99
C ILE A 766 16.21 9.20 -26.32
N ALA A 767 15.11 8.70 -25.74
CA ALA A 767 14.12 9.50 -25.03
C ALA A 767 14.77 10.34 -23.92
N HIS A 768 15.61 9.71 -23.09
CA HIS A 768 16.33 10.40 -22.01
C HIS A 768 17.28 11.50 -22.53
N THR A 769 18.01 11.24 -23.62
CA THR A 769 18.90 12.23 -24.23
C THR A 769 18.12 13.43 -24.79
N TRP A 770 17.03 13.17 -25.50
CA TRP A 770 16.16 14.21 -26.05
C TRP A 770 15.53 15.04 -24.93
N HIS A 771 14.92 14.39 -23.95
CA HIS A 771 14.34 15.03 -22.77
C HIS A 771 15.35 15.93 -22.04
N THR A 772 16.56 15.40 -21.79
CA THR A 772 17.63 16.15 -21.11
C THR A 772 18.02 17.41 -21.89
N SER A 773 18.07 17.32 -23.21
CA SER A 773 18.37 18.46 -24.08
C SER A 773 17.26 19.50 -24.06
N CYS A 774 15.99 19.07 -24.10
CA CYS A 774 14.83 19.95 -23.98
C CYS A 774 14.88 20.79 -22.69
N ILE A 775 15.04 20.14 -21.54
CA ILE A 775 15.00 20.84 -20.25
C ILE A 775 16.23 21.73 -20.02
N ARG A 776 17.41 21.35 -20.54
CA ARG A 776 18.62 22.17 -20.47
C ARG A 776 18.48 23.44 -21.32
N LEU A 777 17.96 23.31 -22.54
CA LEU A 777 17.70 24.44 -23.42
C LEU A 777 16.69 25.41 -22.79
N ALA A 778 15.58 24.88 -22.27
CA ALA A 778 14.57 25.69 -21.57
C ALA A 778 15.18 26.44 -20.38
N GLY A 779 15.99 25.76 -19.55
CA GLY A 779 16.71 26.39 -18.44
C GLY A 779 17.64 27.52 -18.91
N ARG A 780 18.38 27.32 -20.02
CA ARG A 780 19.31 28.30 -20.57
C ARG A 780 18.59 29.54 -21.13
N ILE A 781 17.54 29.33 -21.92
CA ILE A 781 16.71 30.43 -22.47
C ILE A 781 16.09 31.23 -21.33
N TRP A 782 15.51 30.56 -20.33
CA TRP A 782 14.85 31.25 -19.23
C TRP A 782 15.82 32.04 -18.34
N ALA A 783 17.02 31.50 -18.08
CA ALA A 783 18.05 32.21 -17.33
C ALA A 783 18.45 33.51 -18.04
N GLU A 784 18.62 33.46 -19.37
CA GLU A 784 18.95 34.62 -20.18
C GLU A 784 17.80 35.63 -20.23
N TYR A 785 16.56 35.16 -20.37
CA TYR A 785 15.36 35.99 -20.27
C TYR A 785 15.30 36.74 -18.92
N LYS A 786 15.51 36.06 -17.80
CA LYS A 786 15.46 36.69 -16.47
C LYS A 786 16.55 37.76 -16.28
N ARG A 787 17.76 37.54 -16.82
CA ARG A 787 18.85 38.54 -16.78
C ARG A 787 18.47 39.85 -17.48
N ARG A 788 17.66 39.78 -18.54
CA ARG A 788 17.19 40.94 -19.29
C ARG A 788 16.03 41.66 -18.61
N VAL A 789 15.11 40.91 -17.99
CA VAL A 789 13.93 41.46 -17.31
C VAL A 789 14.26 42.07 -15.94
N ARG A 790 15.27 41.55 -15.24
CA ARG A 790 15.76 42.07 -13.95
C ARG A 790 17.29 42.13 -13.95
N PRO A 791 17.91 43.22 -14.44
CA PRO A 791 19.34 43.42 -14.24
C PRO A 791 19.65 43.48 -12.73
N ALA A 792 20.69 42.77 -12.30
CA ALA A 792 21.04 42.68 -10.89
C ALA A 792 21.38 44.07 -10.30
N PRO A 793 21.03 44.36 -9.03
CA PRO A 793 21.60 45.51 -8.35
C PRO A 793 23.13 45.32 -8.24
N SER A 794 23.89 46.37 -8.53
CA SER A 794 25.35 46.38 -8.50
C SER A 794 25.87 45.83 -7.15
N LYS A 795 26.79 44.85 -7.22
CA LYS A 795 27.47 44.26 -6.06
C LYS A 795 27.99 45.35 -5.10
N LYS A 796 27.42 45.45 -3.89
CA LYS A 796 28.12 46.05 -2.76
C LYS A 796 29.01 44.97 -2.13
N ASN A 797 30.30 45.25 -2.04
CA ASN A 797 31.30 44.45 -1.31
C ASN A 797 30.82 44.22 0.12
N ASN A 798 30.63 42.95 0.52
CA ASN A 798 30.63 42.57 1.92
C ASN A 798 31.70 41.51 2.13
N ASN A 799 32.58 41.81 3.08
CA ASN A 799 33.77 41.05 3.46
C ASN A 799 33.41 39.60 3.82
N ALA A 800 34.20 38.67 3.31
CA ALA A 800 34.11 37.26 3.65
C ALA A 800 34.54 37.05 5.10
N VAL A 801 33.66 36.45 5.91
CA VAL A 801 34.02 35.82 7.18
C VAL A 801 34.14 34.32 6.89
N ALA A 802 35.34 33.77 7.10
CA ALA A 802 35.56 32.33 7.03
C ALA A 802 34.84 31.67 8.22
N ILE A 803 34.03 30.65 7.96
CA ILE A 803 33.41 29.80 8.97
C ILE A 803 33.84 28.37 8.66
N ASP A 804 34.47 27.73 9.65
CA ASP A 804 34.79 26.31 9.61
C ASP A 804 33.52 25.46 9.61
N LEU A 805 33.40 24.59 8.61
CA LEU A 805 32.32 23.62 8.50
C LEU A 805 32.50 22.48 9.52
N PRO A 806 31.43 21.99 10.15
CA PRO A 806 31.46 20.76 10.94
C PRO A 806 31.93 19.57 10.08
N SER A 807 32.83 18.75 10.63
CA SER A 807 33.54 17.66 9.92
C SER A 807 32.62 16.63 9.23
N PHE A 808 31.38 16.46 9.67
CA PHE A 808 30.41 15.52 9.07
C PHE A 808 29.80 16.02 7.74
N LEU A 809 29.97 17.28 7.35
CA LEU A 809 29.48 17.84 6.08
C LEU A 809 30.54 17.88 4.97
N SER A 810 31.81 17.62 5.31
CA SER A 810 32.94 17.60 4.36
C SER A 810 32.79 16.60 3.20
N PRO A 811 32.21 15.39 3.37
CA PRO A 811 32.09 14.42 2.27
C PRO A 811 31.04 14.78 1.20
N ILE A 812 30.18 15.77 1.44
CA ILE A 812 29.04 16.11 0.54
C ILE A 812 29.47 17.07 -0.58
N LEU A 813 30.62 17.73 -0.45
CA LEU A 813 31.10 18.74 -1.41
C LEU A 813 32.21 18.21 -2.34
N SER A 814 32.65 16.96 -2.17
CA SER A 814 33.73 16.34 -2.95
C SER A 814 33.29 15.18 -3.85
N SER A 815 32.06 15.20 -4.36
CA SER A 815 31.57 14.28 -5.41
C SER A 815 30.80 14.98 -6.53
#